data_AF-A0A2N5YNW8-F1
#
_entry.id   AF-A0A2N5YNW8-F1
#
_cell.length_a   1.000
_cell.length_b   1.000
_cell.length_c   1.000
_cell.angle_alpha   90.00
_cell.angle_beta   90.00
_cell.angle_gamma   90.00
#
_symmetry.space_group_name_H-M   'P 1'
#
loop_
_entity.id
_entity.type
_entity.pdbx_description
1 polymer ?
#
loop_
_entity_poly.entity_id
_entity_poly.type
_entity_poly.pdbx_seq_one_letter_code
_entity_poly.pdbx_strand_id
1 'polypeptide(L)'
;YSNVFDKKPKTVPVDKVVSVIKSDKLKSSIEQIRTSKDKKSIEQLKKKLPAVTVSGIFVNGHKSSDIQKHSGLIQIDIDKKDNPEINGISSSLKNDPYTCVQFASPSGGIKVFARIPENTKEHTILFTKLEAYYKNRYGISIDKKCKDIGRLCFLSYDPEIYYNNNASSFYPGKSVSQDVEKVLSIIEKNKIDITQDYQSWLKIGFAFSSEFGESGRLLFHRVSKFYTGYNIQDCNIQYDKCLNGNKEGASIKSFFQIAKDHKIDISPAENTNTDKSNENKDSIIGITVFHQAEAYLSKKYNFRRNIVANRIEYKEKDGNHFTELIIDNLFIELQKKGIKIALNNLESLFRSSYIKDFDPLIGYFTNLPAWDGVDHIANFASYVNAKDKERFVHHFKKWLARSVKTAIDPNFFNKQAFILVGVGEQNQNSGKTTWCRFLCPKPLKNYIKENLGTDKDSRINLAQNFIINLDELASLYAKEVNALKSYFSISQIKERLPYGKINVQFPRRCSFVGSTNNSEFLNDETGSVRWLTFEIESINWAYSKEIDIDKVYSQAVHLLNDPDFEYNLTIEEQKENDLINKKHQLLSEEHELIQKYFEPSEKGMPESKFMTATDIMKIIQDETGHTFKLSHVKVGKALKFLGFIQSQSYNDNGYQIKGYYIKPKTENSGKPF
;
A
#
# COMPACT_ATOMS: atom_id res chain seq x y z
N TYR A 1 -10.62 4.16 -34.09
CA TYR A 1 -11.28 2.84 -34.16
C TYR A 1 -12.74 3.05 -34.50
N SER A 2 -13.27 2.26 -35.43
CA SER A 2 -14.70 2.30 -35.79
C SER A 2 -15.60 1.88 -34.63
N ASN A 3 -15.12 0.95 -33.80
CA ASN A 3 -15.72 0.54 -32.52
C ASN A 3 -14.67 -0.15 -31.63
N VAL A 4 -15.08 -0.69 -30.46
CA VAL A 4 -14.16 -1.33 -29.50
C VAL A 4 -13.50 -2.63 -30.00
N PHE A 5 -14.08 -3.29 -31.00
CA PHE A 5 -13.59 -4.56 -31.55
C PHE A 5 -12.64 -4.37 -32.73
N ASP A 6 -12.54 -3.14 -33.25
CA ASP A 6 -11.67 -2.80 -34.36
C ASP A 6 -10.20 -2.87 -33.92
N LYS A 7 -9.40 -3.62 -34.69
CA LYS A 7 -7.96 -3.80 -34.45
C LYS A 7 -7.09 -2.99 -35.42
N LYS A 8 -7.70 -2.26 -36.36
CA LYS A 8 -7.00 -1.47 -37.38
C LYS A 8 -7.14 0.02 -37.04
N PRO A 9 -6.23 0.59 -36.21
CA PRO A 9 -6.27 2.01 -35.88
C PRO A 9 -6.08 2.87 -37.14
N LYS A 10 -6.73 4.03 -37.15
CA LYS A 10 -6.47 5.12 -38.09
C LYS A 10 -6.07 6.35 -37.30
N THR A 11 -4.91 6.92 -37.61
CA THR A 11 -4.44 8.17 -37.01
C THR A 11 -5.31 9.32 -37.49
N VAL A 12 -5.81 10.11 -36.55
CA VAL A 12 -6.61 11.31 -36.82
C VAL A 12 -6.09 12.47 -35.97
N PRO A 13 -5.98 13.68 -36.55
CA PRO A 13 -5.76 14.91 -35.78
C PRO A 13 -6.88 15.17 -34.76
N VAL A 14 -6.54 15.83 -33.64
CA VAL A 14 -7.49 16.08 -32.54
C VAL A 14 -8.66 16.99 -32.95
N ASP A 15 -8.43 17.96 -33.83
CA ASP A 15 -9.45 18.82 -34.45
C ASP A 15 -10.50 18.02 -35.24
N LYS A 16 -10.11 16.90 -35.87
CA LYS A 16 -11.07 15.99 -36.50
C LYS A 16 -11.90 15.23 -35.47
N VAL A 17 -11.34 14.91 -34.31
CA VAL A 17 -12.11 14.29 -33.21
C VAL A 17 -13.12 15.30 -32.65
N VAL A 18 -12.69 16.55 -32.44
CA VAL A 18 -13.56 17.64 -31.97
C VAL A 18 -14.70 17.89 -32.97
N SER A 19 -14.42 17.95 -34.28
CA SER A 19 -15.47 18.18 -35.28
C SER A 19 -16.48 17.04 -35.37
N VAL A 20 -16.07 15.79 -35.16
CA VAL A 20 -17.00 14.66 -35.07
C VAL A 20 -17.90 14.78 -33.85
N ILE A 21 -17.36 15.08 -32.67
CA ILE A 21 -18.15 15.23 -31.43
C ILE A 21 -19.12 16.41 -31.51
N LYS A 22 -18.69 17.51 -32.15
CA LYS A 22 -19.52 18.71 -32.34
C LYS A 22 -20.65 18.51 -33.36
N SER A 23 -20.47 17.60 -34.32
CA SER A 23 -21.44 17.35 -35.39
C SER A 23 -22.56 16.39 -34.97
N ASP A 24 -23.69 16.44 -35.67
CA ASP A 24 -24.85 15.57 -35.41
C ASP A 24 -24.61 14.08 -35.76
N LYS A 25 -23.42 13.71 -36.26
CA LYS A 25 -23.09 12.34 -36.68
C LYS A 25 -23.33 11.28 -35.60
N LEU A 26 -23.12 11.62 -34.33
CA LEU A 26 -23.31 10.71 -33.19
C LEU A 26 -24.56 11.03 -32.35
N LYS A 27 -25.32 12.07 -32.71
CA LYS A 27 -26.43 12.60 -31.92
C LYS A 27 -27.45 11.53 -31.56
N SER A 28 -28.01 10.85 -32.56
CA SER A 28 -29.03 9.82 -32.35
C SER A 28 -28.55 8.68 -31.45
N SER A 29 -27.33 8.18 -31.67
CA SER A 29 -26.77 7.10 -30.85
C SER A 29 -26.51 7.53 -29.40
N ILE A 30 -26.10 8.78 -29.17
CA ILE A 30 -25.83 9.30 -27.83
C ILE A 30 -27.11 9.65 -27.09
N GLU A 31 -28.12 10.18 -27.78
CA GLU A 31 -29.45 10.40 -27.21
C GLU A 31 -30.09 9.08 -26.76
N GLN A 32 -30.00 8.02 -27.57
CA GLN A 32 -30.42 6.66 -27.18
C GLN A 32 -29.70 6.15 -25.92
N ILE A 33 -28.39 6.41 -25.80
CA ILE A 33 -27.62 6.01 -24.61
C ILE A 33 -28.03 6.81 -23.37
N ARG A 34 -28.21 8.13 -23.50
CA ARG A 34 -28.54 9.02 -22.38
C ARG A 34 -29.98 8.86 -21.88
N THR A 35 -30.89 8.40 -22.74
CA THR A 35 -32.32 8.15 -22.40
C THR A 35 -32.57 6.75 -21.85
N SER A 36 -31.69 5.79 -22.14
CA SER A 36 -31.82 4.41 -21.64
C SER A 36 -31.62 4.35 -20.12
N LYS A 37 -32.48 3.58 -19.43
CA LYS A 37 -32.38 3.32 -17.98
C LYS A 37 -31.73 1.97 -17.66
N ASP A 38 -31.60 1.08 -18.65
CA ASP A 38 -31.01 -0.24 -18.47
C ASP A 38 -29.49 -0.20 -18.66
N LYS A 39 -28.75 -0.58 -17.61
CA LYS A 39 -27.28 -0.61 -17.62
C LYS A 39 -26.72 -1.56 -18.69
N LYS A 40 -27.36 -2.71 -18.93
CA LYS A 40 -26.87 -3.69 -19.93
C LYS A 40 -26.99 -3.12 -21.34
N SER A 41 -28.13 -2.51 -21.65
CA SER A 41 -28.38 -1.83 -22.93
C SER A 41 -27.39 -0.67 -23.17
N ILE A 42 -27.14 0.17 -22.15
CA ILE A 42 -26.15 1.25 -22.23
C ILE A 42 -24.76 0.71 -22.60
N GLU A 43 -24.30 -0.37 -21.95
CA GLU A 43 -23.00 -0.96 -22.27
C GLU A 43 -22.93 -1.52 -23.69
N GLN A 44 -23.99 -2.16 -24.18
CA GLN A 44 -24.04 -2.69 -25.55
C GLN A 44 -24.04 -1.57 -26.60
N LEU A 45 -24.78 -0.50 -26.37
CA LEU A 45 -24.81 0.66 -27.27
C LEU A 45 -23.45 1.38 -27.30
N LYS A 46 -22.78 1.56 -26.15
CA LYS A 46 -21.44 2.16 -26.09
C LYS A 46 -20.41 1.39 -26.90
N LYS A 47 -20.48 0.06 -26.91
CA LYS A 47 -19.56 -0.78 -27.71
C LYS A 47 -19.67 -0.55 -29.22
N LYS A 48 -20.78 0.04 -29.72
CA LYS A 48 -20.98 0.39 -31.13
C LYS A 48 -20.42 1.77 -31.51
N LEU A 49 -20.07 2.61 -30.52
CA LEU A 49 -19.55 3.94 -30.79
C LEU A 49 -18.11 3.90 -31.32
N PRO A 50 -17.73 4.84 -32.19
CA PRO A 50 -16.34 5.09 -32.51
C PRO A 50 -15.53 5.43 -31.25
N ALA A 51 -14.26 5.03 -31.25
CA ALA A 51 -13.36 5.27 -30.13
C ALA A 51 -11.97 5.71 -30.59
N VAL A 52 -11.26 6.42 -29.72
CA VAL A 52 -9.88 6.89 -29.93
C VAL A 52 -9.01 6.52 -28.75
N THR A 53 -7.74 6.21 -29.00
CA THR A 53 -6.69 6.18 -27.98
C THR A 53 -6.10 7.58 -27.87
N VAL A 54 -6.54 8.35 -26.87
CA VAL A 54 -6.15 9.76 -26.74
C VAL A 54 -4.64 9.91 -26.58
N SER A 55 -3.99 8.96 -25.90
CA SER A 55 -2.61 9.03 -25.46
C SER A 55 -1.56 8.80 -26.54
N GLY A 56 -1.93 8.33 -27.74
CA GLY A 56 -0.94 8.05 -28.76
C GLY A 56 -1.43 7.43 -30.05
N ILE A 57 -0.47 7.28 -30.95
CA ILE A 57 -0.59 6.58 -32.23
C ILE A 57 -0.20 5.12 -31.99
N PHE A 58 -1.06 4.19 -32.40
CA PHE A 58 -0.86 2.75 -32.26
C PHE A 58 -0.88 2.08 -33.63
N VAL A 59 -0.14 0.98 -33.78
CA VAL A 59 0.01 0.27 -35.06
C VAL A 59 -0.87 -0.98 -35.16
N ASN A 60 -1.01 -1.77 -34.09
CA ASN A 60 -1.61 -3.12 -34.12
C ASN A 60 -2.67 -3.35 -33.04
N GLY A 61 -3.62 -2.42 -32.93
CA GLY A 61 -4.63 -2.44 -31.87
C GLY A 61 -4.38 -1.31 -30.89
N HIS A 62 -4.60 -1.53 -29.60
CA HIS A 62 -4.50 -0.51 -28.55
C HIS A 62 -3.80 -1.04 -27.29
N LYS A 63 -2.98 -2.11 -27.39
CA LYS A 63 -2.18 -2.53 -26.23
C LYS A 63 -1.03 -1.54 -26.03
N SER A 64 -0.56 -1.42 -24.80
CA SER A 64 0.60 -0.58 -24.47
C SER A 64 1.85 -0.93 -25.28
N SER A 65 2.03 -2.20 -25.68
CA SER A 65 3.13 -2.65 -26.55
C SER A 65 3.05 -2.12 -27.98
N ASP A 66 1.86 -1.73 -28.44
CA ASP A 66 1.60 -1.36 -29.82
C ASP A 66 1.68 0.15 -30.06
N ILE A 67 2.09 0.92 -29.03
CA ILE A 67 2.26 2.36 -29.14
C ILE A 67 3.51 2.70 -29.95
N GLN A 68 3.32 3.54 -30.96
CA GLN A 68 4.41 4.07 -31.79
C GLN A 68 4.88 5.44 -31.30
N LYS A 69 3.93 6.32 -30.94
CA LYS A 69 4.22 7.69 -30.51
C LYS A 69 3.18 8.18 -29.51
N HIS A 70 3.63 8.84 -28.43
CA HIS A 70 2.74 9.54 -27.50
C HIS A 70 2.16 10.81 -28.15
N SER A 71 0.88 11.11 -27.95
CA SER A 71 0.19 12.25 -28.56
C SER A 71 0.42 13.59 -27.84
N GLY A 72 0.97 13.53 -26.62
CA GLY A 72 1.03 14.67 -25.70
C GLY A 72 -0.31 14.99 -25.04
N LEU A 73 -1.27 14.06 -25.08
CA LEU A 73 -2.58 14.19 -24.43
C LEU A 73 -2.83 13.00 -23.50
N ILE A 74 -3.57 13.22 -22.42
CA ILE A 74 -4.11 12.18 -21.55
C ILE A 74 -5.61 12.35 -21.45
N GLN A 75 -6.37 11.25 -21.52
CA GLN A 75 -7.80 11.31 -21.22
C GLN A 75 -8.03 11.33 -19.71
N ILE A 76 -8.97 12.18 -19.29
CA ILE A 76 -9.49 12.27 -17.95
C ILE A 76 -11.00 12.01 -18.05
N ASP A 77 -11.48 10.96 -17.39
CA ASP A 77 -12.89 10.58 -17.36
C ASP A 77 -13.46 10.92 -15.98
N ILE A 78 -14.49 11.76 -15.96
CA ILE A 78 -15.12 12.27 -14.74
C ILE A 78 -16.55 11.78 -14.71
N ASP A 79 -16.79 10.71 -13.94
CA ASP A 79 -18.11 10.11 -13.81
C ASP A 79 -18.99 10.88 -12.81
N LYS A 80 -20.25 11.07 -13.16
CA LYS A 80 -21.25 11.77 -12.32
C LYS A 80 -21.53 11.05 -11.00
N LYS A 81 -21.40 9.72 -10.97
CA LYS A 81 -21.62 8.93 -9.75
C LYS A 81 -20.60 9.27 -8.65
N ASP A 82 -19.34 9.43 -9.05
CA ASP A 82 -18.24 9.69 -8.12
C ASP A 82 -18.09 11.20 -7.85
N ASN A 83 -18.79 12.04 -8.62
CA ASN A 83 -18.73 13.51 -8.54
C ASN A 83 -20.16 14.09 -8.62
N PRO A 84 -20.94 14.10 -7.52
CA PRO A 84 -22.34 14.55 -7.53
C PRO A 84 -22.52 16.02 -7.98
N GLU A 85 -21.51 16.87 -7.76
CA GLU A 85 -21.52 18.30 -8.08
C GLU A 85 -20.90 18.65 -9.45
N ILE A 86 -20.73 17.65 -10.33
CA ILE A 86 -20.01 17.78 -11.63
C ILE A 86 -20.54 18.90 -12.55
N ASN A 87 -21.82 19.29 -12.41
CA ASN A 87 -22.41 20.31 -13.28
C ASN A 87 -21.88 21.73 -12.98
N GLY A 88 -21.41 22.01 -11.76
CA GLY A 88 -20.93 23.34 -11.33
C GLY A 88 -19.48 23.65 -11.75
N ILE A 89 -18.70 22.62 -12.12
CA ILE A 89 -17.26 22.72 -12.34
C ILE A 89 -16.86 22.83 -13.82
N SER A 90 -17.81 22.66 -14.75
CA SER A 90 -17.55 22.63 -16.20
C SER A 90 -16.80 23.87 -16.69
N SER A 91 -17.19 25.07 -16.23
CA SER A 91 -16.51 26.33 -16.58
C SER A 91 -15.10 26.41 -16.02
N SER A 92 -14.89 25.93 -14.79
CA SER A 92 -13.57 25.90 -14.15
C SER A 92 -12.60 24.97 -14.88
N LEU A 93 -13.11 23.83 -15.37
CA LEU A 93 -12.34 22.88 -16.17
C LEU A 93 -11.97 23.43 -17.57
N LYS A 94 -12.88 24.18 -18.22
CA LYS A 94 -12.59 24.87 -19.50
C LYS A 94 -11.50 25.93 -19.33
N ASN A 95 -11.44 26.57 -18.17
CA ASN A 95 -10.44 27.59 -17.84
C ASN A 95 -9.12 27.00 -17.29
N ASP A 96 -9.03 25.68 -17.14
CA ASP A 96 -7.81 25.03 -16.69
C ASP A 96 -6.71 25.15 -17.76
N PRO A 97 -5.48 25.58 -17.40
CA PRO A 97 -4.41 25.80 -18.38
C PRO A 97 -4.00 24.53 -19.14
N TYR A 98 -4.29 23.34 -18.59
CA TYR A 98 -3.92 22.06 -19.17
C TYR A 98 -5.04 21.42 -19.99
N THR A 99 -6.26 21.97 -19.96
CA THR A 99 -7.42 21.44 -20.71
C THR A 99 -7.30 21.77 -22.19
N CYS A 100 -7.05 20.76 -23.01
CA CYS A 100 -7.04 20.87 -24.47
C CYS A 100 -8.43 20.65 -25.06
N VAL A 101 -9.17 19.64 -24.58
CA VAL A 101 -10.55 19.35 -25.02
C VAL A 101 -11.41 19.06 -23.80
N GLN A 102 -12.65 19.53 -23.77
CA GLN A 102 -13.65 19.11 -22.79
C GLN A 102 -15.01 18.90 -23.45
N PHE A 103 -15.67 17.79 -23.14
CA PHE A 103 -17.00 17.46 -23.67
C PHE A 103 -17.81 16.55 -22.75
N ALA A 104 -19.12 16.54 -22.94
CA ALA A 104 -20.03 15.62 -22.27
C ALA A 104 -19.81 14.18 -22.76
N SER A 105 -19.60 13.26 -21.83
CA SER A 105 -19.40 11.83 -22.12
C SER A 105 -20.69 11.16 -22.64
N PRO A 106 -20.59 9.94 -23.22
CA PRO A 106 -21.78 9.20 -23.68
C PRO A 106 -22.82 8.94 -22.59
N SER A 107 -22.40 8.81 -21.32
CA SER A 107 -23.27 8.47 -20.19
C SER A 107 -23.57 9.66 -19.26
N GLY A 108 -23.24 10.88 -19.65
CA GLY A 108 -23.60 12.10 -18.92
C GLY A 108 -22.59 12.60 -17.85
N GLY A 109 -21.41 11.98 -17.74
CA GLY A 109 -20.23 12.59 -17.08
C GLY A 109 -19.47 13.57 -17.99
N ILE A 110 -18.29 14.05 -17.57
CA ILE A 110 -17.43 14.95 -18.34
C ILE A 110 -16.14 14.22 -18.75
N LYS A 111 -15.70 14.41 -19.99
CA LYS A 111 -14.39 13.98 -20.47
C LYS A 111 -13.50 15.17 -20.76
N VAL A 112 -12.24 15.10 -20.33
CA VAL A 112 -11.21 16.11 -20.59
C VAL A 112 -10.00 15.44 -21.26
N PHE A 113 -9.42 16.08 -22.27
CA PHE A 113 -8.09 15.73 -22.78
C PHE A 113 -7.09 16.75 -22.23
N ALA A 114 -6.26 16.32 -21.29
CA ALA A 114 -5.24 17.15 -20.67
C ALA A 114 -3.92 17.09 -21.46
N ARG A 115 -3.28 18.23 -21.69
CA ARG A 115 -1.98 18.30 -22.39
C ARG A 115 -0.84 17.91 -21.43
N ILE A 116 0.06 17.06 -21.89
CA ILE A 116 1.25 16.59 -21.17
C ILE A 116 2.47 16.53 -22.11
N PRO A 117 3.71 16.34 -21.61
CA PRO A 117 4.87 16.07 -22.44
C PRO A 117 4.67 14.83 -23.33
N GLU A 118 5.22 14.83 -24.54
CA GLU A 118 5.21 13.69 -25.48
C GLU A 118 6.18 12.58 -25.01
N ASN A 119 5.89 11.91 -23.89
CA ASN A 119 6.74 10.85 -23.32
C ASN A 119 5.93 9.63 -22.87
N THR A 120 6.21 8.47 -23.47
CA THR A 120 5.54 7.20 -23.15
C THR A 120 5.96 6.60 -21.80
N LYS A 121 7.21 6.82 -21.36
CA LYS A 121 7.77 6.19 -20.15
C LYS A 121 7.16 6.73 -18.85
N GLU A 122 6.67 7.97 -18.89
CA GLU A 122 6.13 8.66 -17.72
C GLU A 122 4.59 8.73 -17.70
N HIS A 123 3.91 8.17 -18.71
CA HIS A 123 2.46 8.31 -18.87
C HIS A 123 1.67 7.99 -17.60
N THR A 124 1.93 6.84 -16.98
CA THR A 124 1.25 6.42 -15.74
C THR A 124 1.57 7.36 -14.57
N ILE A 125 2.80 7.85 -14.48
CA ILE A 125 3.23 8.80 -13.43
C ILE A 125 2.53 10.15 -13.63
N LEU A 126 2.47 10.64 -14.87
CA LEU A 126 1.79 11.87 -15.25
C LEU A 126 0.29 11.79 -14.95
N PHE A 127 -0.34 10.66 -15.26
CA PHE A 127 -1.74 10.41 -14.90
C PHE A 127 -1.97 10.48 -13.38
N THR A 128 -1.14 9.80 -12.58
CA THR A 128 -1.27 9.85 -11.11
C THR A 128 -1.09 11.27 -10.55
N LYS A 129 -0.25 12.09 -11.19
CA LYS A 129 -0.08 13.49 -10.78
C LYS A 129 -1.24 14.37 -11.23
N LEU A 130 -1.83 14.11 -12.41
CA LEU A 130 -3.08 14.73 -12.82
C LEU A 130 -4.23 14.35 -11.87
N GLU A 131 -4.32 13.09 -11.43
CA GLU A 131 -5.30 12.65 -10.42
C GLU A 131 -5.22 13.49 -9.14
N ALA A 132 -4.01 13.65 -8.59
CA ALA A 132 -3.78 14.50 -7.43
C ALA A 132 -4.12 15.97 -7.71
N TYR A 133 -3.76 16.49 -8.90
CA TYR A 133 -4.05 17.85 -9.32
C TYR A 133 -5.56 18.14 -9.37
N TYR A 134 -6.34 17.30 -10.06
CA TYR A 134 -7.79 17.48 -10.17
C TYR A 134 -8.49 17.32 -8.81
N LYS A 135 -8.03 16.39 -7.97
CA LYS A 135 -8.54 16.21 -6.61
C LYS A 135 -8.27 17.43 -5.73
N ASN A 136 -7.04 17.94 -5.72
CA ASN A 136 -6.66 19.06 -4.84
C ASN A 136 -7.23 20.39 -5.31
N ARG A 137 -7.29 20.63 -6.63
CA ARG A 137 -7.73 21.91 -7.18
C ARG A 137 -9.25 22.04 -7.26
N TYR A 138 -9.93 20.96 -7.59
CA TYR A 138 -11.37 20.99 -7.89
C TYR A 138 -12.20 20.06 -6.99
N GLY A 139 -11.58 19.26 -6.13
CA GLY A 139 -12.30 18.26 -5.33
C GLY A 139 -12.81 17.07 -6.13
N ILE A 140 -12.32 16.86 -7.36
CA ILE A 140 -12.87 15.88 -8.31
C ILE A 140 -12.08 14.57 -8.25
N SER A 141 -12.80 13.44 -8.28
CA SER A 141 -12.23 12.11 -8.51
C SER A 141 -12.33 11.71 -9.98
N ILE A 142 -11.22 11.23 -10.55
CA ILE A 142 -11.12 10.81 -11.97
C ILE A 142 -10.98 9.28 -12.11
N ASP A 143 -11.48 8.68 -13.20
CA ASP A 143 -11.41 7.22 -13.40
C ASP A 143 -9.95 6.75 -13.55
N LYS A 144 -9.46 6.03 -12.53
CA LYS A 144 -8.11 5.44 -12.47
C LYS A 144 -7.79 4.49 -13.63
N LYS A 145 -8.78 3.94 -14.33
CA LYS A 145 -8.54 3.11 -15.52
C LYS A 145 -7.96 3.90 -16.69
N CYS A 146 -8.11 5.21 -16.70
CA CYS A 146 -7.53 6.09 -17.72
C CYS A 146 -6.00 6.26 -17.61
N LYS A 147 -5.37 5.67 -16.58
CA LYS A 147 -3.91 5.58 -16.45
C LYS A 147 -3.23 4.67 -17.49
N ASP A 148 -4.01 3.81 -18.14
CA ASP A 148 -3.54 2.92 -19.19
C ASP A 148 -3.40 3.71 -20.49
N ILE A 149 -2.18 3.73 -21.03
CA ILE A 149 -1.82 4.44 -22.26
C ILE A 149 -2.65 3.98 -23.47
N GLY A 150 -3.09 2.72 -23.47
CA GLY A 150 -3.92 2.12 -24.52
C GLY A 150 -5.43 2.30 -24.31
N ARG A 151 -5.86 3.04 -23.28
CA ARG A 151 -7.27 3.13 -22.92
C ARG A 151 -8.09 3.81 -24.02
N LEU A 152 -9.10 3.10 -24.51
CA LEU A 152 -10.06 3.65 -25.47
C LEU A 152 -10.99 4.68 -24.83
N CYS A 153 -11.18 5.79 -25.53
CA CYS A 153 -12.14 6.83 -25.25
C CYS A 153 -13.27 6.77 -26.30
N PHE A 154 -14.48 6.43 -25.90
CA PHE A 154 -15.64 6.51 -26.80
C PHE A 154 -15.95 7.96 -27.14
N LEU A 155 -16.18 8.23 -28.43
CA LEU A 155 -16.64 9.53 -28.89
C LEU A 155 -18.10 9.75 -28.48
N SER A 156 -18.47 11.01 -28.27
CA SER A 156 -19.82 11.41 -27.87
C SER A 156 -20.40 12.45 -28.82
N TYR A 157 -21.51 13.05 -28.41
CA TYR A 157 -22.13 14.19 -29.05
C TYR A 157 -22.24 15.31 -28.02
N ASP A 158 -21.59 16.44 -28.34
CA ASP A 158 -21.60 17.65 -27.54
C ASP A 158 -21.37 18.88 -28.44
N PRO A 159 -22.44 19.62 -28.80
CA PRO A 159 -22.30 20.84 -29.60
C PRO A 159 -21.50 21.94 -28.86
N GLU A 160 -21.43 21.87 -27.52
CA GLU A 160 -20.77 22.82 -26.63
C GLU A 160 -19.35 22.39 -26.23
N ILE A 161 -18.77 21.43 -26.97
CA ILE A 161 -17.39 20.96 -26.80
C ILE A 161 -16.41 22.14 -26.79
N TYR A 162 -15.58 22.18 -25.75
CA TYR A 162 -14.49 23.12 -25.63
C TYR A 162 -13.23 22.55 -26.29
N TYR A 163 -12.50 23.39 -27.01
CA TYR A 163 -11.24 23.04 -27.64
C TYR A 163 -10.25 24.21 -27.58
N ASN A 164 -9.07 23.95 -27.04
CA ASN A 164 -7.94 24.87 -26.97
C ASN A 164 -6.64 24.14 -27.35
N ASN A 165 -6.22 24.27 -28.61
CA ASN A 165 -4.98 23.66 -29.07
C ASN A 165 -3.71 24.32 -28.48
N ASN A 166 -3.83 25.48 -27.82
CA ASN A 166 -2.73 26.16 -27.16
C ASN A 166 -2.67 25.87 -25.66
N ALA A 167 -3.40 24.84 -25.19
CA ALA A 167 -3.31 24.38 -23.80
C ALA A 167 -1.85 24.09 -23.42
N SER A 168 -1.47 24.56 -22.23
CA SER A 168 -0.13 24.36 -21.67
C SER A 168 0.08 22.90 -21.34
N SER A 169 1.30 22.40 -21.50
CA SER A 169 1.64 21.04 -21.07
C SER A 169 1.75 20.96 -19.55
N PHE A 170 1.11 19.96 -18.95
CA PHE A 170 1.25 19.63 -17.53
C PHE A 170 2.60 18.96 -17.28
N TYR A 171 3.57 19.73 -16.78
CA TYR A 171 4.89 19.23 -16.39
C TYR A 171 4.95 19.01 -14.89
N PRO A 172 5.20 17.78 -14.42
CA PRO A 172 5.39 17.56 -13.02
C PRO A 172 6.87 17.57 -12.64
N GLY A 173 7.48 18.75 -12.74
CA GLY A 173 8.72 19.07 -12.02
C GLY A 173 8.42 19.46 -10.57
N LYS A 174 9.44 19.88 -9.82
CA LYS A 174 9.19 20.90 -8.78
C LYS A 174 8.45 22.04 -9.48
N SER A 175 7.47 22.68 -8.83
CA SER A 175 6.81 23.85 -9.42
C SER A 175 7.89 24.80 -9.95
N VAL A 176 7.77 25.25 -11.20
CA VAL A 176 8.64 26.32 -11.69
C VAL A 176 8.51 27.45 -10.68
N SER A 177 9.61 27.80 -10.02
CA SER A 177 9.56 28.85 -8.99
C SER A 177 8.95 30.09 -9.62
N GLN A 178 8.05 30.76 -8.91
CA GLN A 178 7.49 32.05 -9.35
C GLN A 178 8.61 33.02 -9.74
N ASP A 179 9.79 32.89 -9.13
CA ASP A 179 10.94 33.74 -9.42
C ASP A 179 11.59 33.42 -10.77
N VAL A 180 11.62 32.14 -11.20
CA VAL A 180 12.08 31.79 -12.56
C VAL A 180 11.11 32.37 -13.58
N GLU A 181 9.80 32.26 -13.35
CA GLU A 181 8.80 32.85 -14.26
C GLU A 181 8.85 34.38 -14.28
N LYS A 182 9.10 35.05 -13.15
CA LYS A 182 9.32 36.51 -13.12
C LYS A 182 10.52 36.91 -13.97
N VAL A 183 11.67 36.22 -13.81
CA VAL A 183 12.86 36.49 -14.62
C VAL A 183 12.57 36.27 -16.10
N LEU A 184 11.94 35.15 -16.46
CA LEU A 184 11.56 34.87 -17.85
C LEU A 184 10.60 35.91 -18.42
N SER A 185 9.62 36.35 -17.64
CA SER A 185 8.68 37.40 -18.05
C SER A 185 9.39 38.74 -18.29
N ILE A 186 10.39 39.09 -17.46
CA ILE A 186 11.20 40.31 -17.65
C ILE A 186 12.06 40.18 -18.91
N ILE A 187 12.72 39.04 -19.10
CA ILE A 187 13.49 38.72 -20.31
C ILE A 187 12.61 38.84 -21.55
N GLU A 188 11.41 38.27 -21.52
CA GLU A 188 10.49 38.25 -22.64
C GLU A 188 9.92 39.64 -22.95
N LYS A 189 9.55 40.39 -21.90
CA LYS A 189 9.01 41.75 -22.03
C LYS A 189 10.05 42.71 -22.60
N ASN A 190 11.29 42.61 -22.15
CA ASN A 190 12.37 43.54 -22.51
C ASN A 190 13.25 43.01 -23.64
N LYS A 191 12.97 41.81 -24.17
CA LYS A 191 13.75 41.12 -25.22
C LYS A 191 15.25 41.06 -24.89
N ILE A 192 15.58 40.76 -23.63
CA ILE A 192 16.96 40.72 -23.15
C ILE A 192 17.57 39.37 -23.53
N ASP A 193 18.71 39.37 -24.20
CA ASP A 193 19.48 38.17 -24.45
C ASP A 193 20.50 37.95 -23.32
N ILE A 194 20.30 36.89 -22.53
CA ILE A 194 21.22 36.46 -21.47
C ILE A 194 22.05 35.24 -21.86
N THR A 195 22.05 34.88 -23.15
CA THR A 195 22.67 33.69 -23.73
C THR A 195 23.75 34.03 -24.77
N GLN A 196 24.27 35.27 -24.76
CA GLN A 196 25.22 35.77 -25.75
C GLN A 196 26.52 34.97 -25.81
N ASP A 197 27.03 34.49 -24.68
CA ASP A 197 28.21 33.64 -24.62
C ASP A 197 27.84 32.16 -24.41
N TYR A 198 28.59 31.27 -25.07
CA TYR A 198 28.35 29.82 -25.02
C TYR A 198 28.41 29.27 -23.59
N GLN A 199 29.23 29.86 -22.72
CA GLN A 199 29.38 29.40 -21.33
C GLN A 199 28.12 29.70 -20.51
N SER A 200 27.53 30.89 -20.65
CA SER A 200 26.24 31.24 -20.04
C SER A 200 25.10 30.39 -20.59
N TRP A 201 25.06 30.19 -21.92
CA TRP A 201 24.07 29.33 -22.56
C TRP A 201 24.14 27.88 -22.05
N LEU A 202 25.34 27.30 -21.96
CA LEU A 202 25.58 25.96 -21.41
C LEU A 202 25.19 25.89 -19.92
N LYS A 203 25.59 26.87 -19.11
CA LYS A 203 25.26 26.93 -17.66
C LYS A 203 23.77 27.04 -17.41
N ILE A 204 23.03 27.83 -18.19
CA ILE A 204 21.57 27.91 -18.10
C ILE A 204 20.94 26.57 -18.50
N GLY A 205 21.48 25.92 -19.54
CA GLY A 205 21.06 24.59 -19.97
C GLY A 205 21.21 23.55 -18.85
N PHE A 206 22.38 23.48 -18.20
CA PHE A 206 22.59 22.60 -17.04
C PHE A 206 21.77 22.99 -15.81
N ALA A 207 21.57 24.29 -15.55
CA ALA A 207 20.77 24.78 -14.45
C ALA A 207 19.30 24.32 -14.57
N PHE A 208 18.73 24.45 -15.78
CA PHE A 208 17.36 24.01 -16.06
C PHE A 208 17.24 22.49 -16.17
N SER A 209 18.21 21.79 -16.77
CA SER A 209 18.19 20.33 -16.84
C SER A 209 18.36 19.70 -15.45
N SER A 210 19.17 20.30 -14.58
CA SER A 210 19.38 19.83 -13.21
C SER A 210 18.17 20.07 -12.31
N GLU A 211 17.54 21.25 -12.40
CA GLU A 211 16.40 21.62 -11.53
C GLU A 211 15.05 21.08 -12.02
N PHE A 212 14.84 21.07 -13.33
CA PHE A 212 13.55 20.77 -13.96
C PHE A 212 13.58 19.55 -14.89
N GLY A 213 14.75 18.92 -15.11
CA GLY A 213 14.86 17.79 -16.03
C GLY A 213 14.42 18.16 -17.46
N GLU A 214 13.72 17.24 -18.12
CA GLU A 214 13.16 17.46 -19.45
C GLU A 214 12.19 18.66 -19.50
N SER A 215 11.48 18.95 -18.39
CA SER A 215 10.56 20.08 -18.34
C SER A 215 11.23 21.45 -18.44
N GLY A 216 12.52 21.53 -18.09
CA GLY A 216 13.30 22.76 -18.25
C GLY A 216 13.60 23.11 -19.71
N ARG A 217 13.37 22.20 -20.68
CA ARG A 217 13.61 22.44 -22.11
C ARG A 217 12.81 23.63 -22.61
N LEU A 218 11.54 23.73 -22.19
CA LEU A 218 10.68 24.85 -22.57
C LEU A 218 11.22 26.18 -22.04
N LEU A 219 11.70 26.18 -20.79
CA LEU A 219 12.32 27.37 -20.18
C LEU A 219 13.61 27.74 -20.91
N PHE A 220 14.40 26.74 -21.31
CA PHE A 220 15.63 26.93 -22.07
C PHE A 220 15.38 27.58 -23.43
N HIS A 221 14.33 27.15 -24.14
CA HIS A 221 13.88 27.82 -25.36
C HIS A 221 13.41 29.26 -25.11
N ARG A 222 12.66 29.50 -24.02
CA ARG A 222 12.17 30.85 -23.68
C ARG A 222 13.29 31.84 -23.40
N VAL A 223 14.38 31.39 -22.80
CA VAL A 223 15.58 32.20 -22.58
C VAL A 223 16.37 32.39 -23.87
N SER A 224 16.58 31.31 -24.63
CA SER A 224 17.48 31.32 -25.80
C SER A 224 16.91 32.04 -27.02
N LYS A 225 15.57 32.22 -27.11
CA LYS A 225 14.91 32.77 -28.32
C LYS A 225 15.26 34.22 -28.68
N PHE A 226 15.91 34.95 -27.78
CA PHE A 226 16.30 36.35 -28.00
C PHE A 226 17.73 36.49 -28.51
N TYR A 227 18.52 35.42 -28.51
CA TYR A 227 19.80 35.37 -29.19
C TYR A 227 19.60 35.45 -30.71
N THR A 228 20.38 36.29 -31.39
CA THR A 228 20.24 36.56 -32.83
C THR A 228 20.48 35.32 -33.70
N GLY A 229 21.28 34.37 -33.23
CA GLY A 229 21.53 33.08 -33.88
C GLY A 229 20.65 31.94 -33.37
N TYR A 230 19.53 32.21 -32.69
CA TYR A 230 18.67 31.17 -32.13
C TYR A 230 18.11 30.22 -33.22
N ASN A 231 18.39 28.94 -33.03
CA ASN A 231 17.83 27.86 -33.85
C ASN A 231 17.20 26.80 -32.93
N ILE A 232 15.97 26.38 -33.26
CA ILE A 232 15.22 25.45 -32.44
C ILE A 232 15.86 24.05 -32.38
N GLN A 233 16.51 23.62 -33.46
CA GLN A 233 17.19 22.31 -33.54
C GLN A 233 18.48 22.34 -32.74
N ASP A 234 19.29 23.39 -32.87
CA ASP A 234 20.54 23.54 -32.11
C ASP A 234 20.28 23.67 -30.61
N CYS A 235 19.23 24.40 -30.23
CA CYS A 235 18.78 24.52 -28.84
C CYS A 235 18.34 23.17 -28.25
N ASN A 236 17.64 22.35 -29.05
CA ASN A 236 17.27 20.99 -28.64
C ASN A 236 18.49 20.07 -28.49
N ILE A 237 19.40 20.08 -29.46
CA ILE A 237 20.64 19.29 -29.42
C ILE A 237 21.47 19.69 -28.20
N GLN A 238 21.58 20.99 -27.91
CA GLN A 238 22.30 21.47 -26.75
C GLN A 238 21.61 21.05 -25.44
N TYR A 239 20.29 21.12 -25.35
CA TYR A 239 19.57 20.70 -24.16
C TYR A 239 19.64 19.17 -23.93
N ASP A 240 19.63 18.39 -25.01
CA ASP A 240 19.86 16.93 -24.95
C ASP A 240 21.26 16.61 -24.39
N LYS A 241 22.27 17.38 -24.78
CA LYS A 241 23.62 17.28 -24.20
C LYS A 241 23.61 17.65 -22.71
N CYS A 242 22.88 18.70 -22.31
CA CYS A 242 22.77 19.12 -20.91
C CYS A 242 21.98 18.13 -20.03
N LEU A 243 21.08 17.34 -20.62
CA LEU A 243 20.34 16.28 -19.93
C LEU A 243 21.19 15.01 -19.74
N ASN A 244 22.02 14.68 -20.73
CA ASN A 244 22.80 13.45 -20.76
C ASN A 244 24.26 13.62 -20.28
N GLY A 245 24.74 14.85 -20.12
CA GLY A 245 26.10 15.17 -19.69
C GLY A 245 26.30 15.13 -18.17
N ASN A 246 27.54 14.97 -17.73
CA ASN A 246 27.91 15.11 -16.32
C ASN A 246 27.70 16.57 -15.90
N LYS A 247 26.92 16.77 -14.82
CA LYS A 247 26.50 18.09 -14.34
C LYS A 247 27.71 18.87 -13.82
N GLU A 248 28.33 19.67 -14.68
CA GLU A 248 29.43 20.60 -14.31
C GLU A 248 28.90 21.73 -13.42
N GLY A 249 28.60 21.45 -12.15
CA GLY A 249 28.46 22.43 -11.07
C GLY A 249 27.36 23.50 -11.19
N ALA A 250 26.65 23.59 -12.32
CA ALA A 250 25.62 24.60 -12.55
C ALA A 250 24.30 24.18 -11.89
N SER A 251 23.81 25.05 -11.01
CA SER A 251 22.51 24.90 -10.34
C SER A 251 21.58 26.04 -10.77
N ILE A 252 20.31 26.00 -10.36
CA ILE A 252 19.37 27.10 -10.68
C ILE A 252 19.87 28.48 -10.22
N LYS A 253 20.77 28.53 -9.23
CA LYS A 253 21.46 29.77 -8.81
C LYS A 253 22.29 30.41 -9.93
N SER A 254 22.89 29.59 -10.80
CA SER A 254 23.67 30.08 -11.94
C SER A 254 22.78 30.85 -12.92
N PHE A 255 21.54 30.40 -13.16
CA PHE A 255 20.57 31.13 -13.98
C PHE A 255 20.20 32.48 -13.35
N PHE A 256 19.92 32.53 -12.04
CA PHE A 256 19.63 33.79 -11.36
C PHE A 256 20.82 34.75 -11.30
N GLN A 257 22.04 34.23 -11.15
CA GLN A 257 23.26 35.05 -11.21
C GLN A 257 23.43 35.66 -12.60
N ILE A 258 23.30 34.86 -13.67
CA ILE A 258 23.40 35.35 -15.04
C ILE A 258 22.30 36.40 -15.33
N ALA A 259 21.08 36.19 -14.84
CA ALA A 259 20.00 37.18 -14.94
C ALA A 259 20.35 38.49 -14.21
N LYS A 260 20.92 38.40 -12.99
CA LYS A 260 21.37 39.56 -12.22
C LYS A 260 22.50 40.31 -12.92
N ASP A 261 23.45 39.60 -13.53
CA ASP A 261 24.55 40.18 -14.29
C ASP A 261 24.02 40.97 -15.51
N HIS A 262 22.87 40.56 -16.07
CA HIS A 262 22.13 41.28 -17.12
C HIS A 262 21.11 42.29 -16.57
N LYS A 263 21.26 42.74 -15.31
CA LYS A 263 20.44 43.74 -14.63
C LYS A 263 18.96 43.36 -14.48
N ILE A 264 18.65 42.05 -14.42
CA ILE A 264 17.32 41.54 -14.10
C ILE A 264 17.28 41.18 -12.61
N ASP A 265 16.86 42.14 -11.78
CA ASP A 265 16.71 41.96 -10.33
C ASP A 265 15.26 41.58 -9.98
N ILE A 266 15.10 40.57 -9.12
CA ILE A 266 13.81 40.04 -8.64
C ILE A 266 13.53 40.39 -7.17
N SER A 267 14.41 41.17 -6.54
CA SER A 267 14.23 41.67 -5.18
C SER A 267 12.99 42.58 -5.11
N PRO A 268 12.14 42.50 -4.08
CA PRO A 268 11.07 43.47 -3.88
C PRO A 268 11.69 44.87 -3.72
N ALA A 269 11.09 45.87 -4.34
CA ALA A 269 11.44 47.26 -4.07
C ALA A 269 11.18 47.55 -2.58
N GLU A 270 12.24 47.67 -1.78
CA GLU A 270 12.17 48.21 -0.44
C GLU A 270 12.68 49.65 -0.42
N ASN A 271 12.01 50.41 0.44
CA ASN A 271 12.14 51.83 0.67
C ASN A 271 13.58 52.26 0.98
N THR A 272 13.82 53.50 0.58
CA THR A 272 14.97 54.36 0.88
C THR A 272 15.46 54.31 2.33
N ASN A 273 16.78 54.50 2.45
CA ASN A 273 17.61 54.76 3.65
C ASN A 273 18.16 53.53 4.38
N THR A 274 19.44 53.22 4.18
CA THR A 274 20.52 53.82 4.98
C THR A 274 21.89 53.60 4.33
N ASP A 275 22.73 54.61 4.46
CA ASP A 275 24.10 54.73 3.96
C ASP A 275 25.11 53.83 4.71
N LYS A 276 26.09 53.34 3.94
CA LYS A 276 27.51 53.06 4.23
C LYS A 276 27.88 52.15 5.42
N SER A 277 28.54 51.03 5.12
CA SER A 277 30.02 50.99 4.97
C SER A 277 30.49 49.56 4.67
N ASN A 278 31.50 49.45 3.80
CA ASN A 278 32.23 48.23 3.51
C ASN A 278 33.23 47.92 4.63
N GLU A 279 33.60 46.63 4.71
CA GLU A 279 34.73 46.00 5.42
C GLU A 279 34.44 45.41 6.81
N ASN A 280 34.14 44.11 6.84
CA ASN A 280 35.13 43.10 7.20
C ASN A 280 34.62 41.67 6.91
N LYS A 281 35.51 40.86 6.34
CA LYS A 281 35.31 39.41 6.14
C LYS A 281 35.35 38.70 7.50
N ASP A 282 34.58 37.62 7.54
CA ASP A 282 34.51 36.56 8.56
C ASP A 282 33.59 36.80 9.78
N SER A 283 32.62 35.89 9.92
CA SER A 283 31.69 35.63 11.04
C SER A 283 30.33 36.35 11.10
N ILE A 284 29.35 35.96 10.25
CA ILE A 284 27.92 35.96 10.68
C ILE A 284 27.21 34.74 10.07
N ILE A 285 26.85 33.77 10.93
CA ILE A 285 25.84 32.75 10.60
C ILE A 285 24.52 33.50 10.44
N GLY A 286 24.14 33.80 9.18
CA GLY A 286 22.85 34.41 8.90
C GLY A 286 21.71 33.55 9.45
N ILE A 287 20.87 34.09 10.32
CA ILE A 287 19.67 33.42 10.83
C ILE A 287 18.72 33.21 9.65
N THR A 288 18.82 32.05 8.99
CA THR A 288 17.95 31.66 7.88
C THR A 288 16.50 31.55 8.32
N VAL A 289 15.57 31.52 7.36
CA VAL A 289 14.15 31.26 7.64
C VAL A 289 13.92 29.90 8.31
N PHE A 290 14.81 28.92 8.09
CA PHE A 290 14.82 27.65 8.81
C PHE A 290 15.17 27.84 10.28
N HIS A 291 16.24 28.59 10.59
CA HIS A 291 16.61 28.91 11.97
C HIS A 291 15.48 29.66 12.71
N GLN A 292 14.79 30.58 12.04
CA GLN A 292 13.65 31.30 12.62
C GLN A 292 12.47 30.36 12.91
N ALA A 293 12.11 29.51 11.94
CA ALA A 293 11.04 28.54 12.10
C ALA A 293 11.36 27.51 13.18
N GLU A 294 12.57 26.94 13.18
CA GLU A 294 13.04 26.00 14.21
C GLU A 294 13.02 26.64 15.59
N ALA A 295 13.56 27.86 15.75
CA ALA A 295 13.60 28.55 17.03
C ALA A 295 12.19 28.79 17.60
N TYR A 296 11.25 29.22 16.74
CA TYR A 296 9.85 29.41 17.16
C TYR A 296 9.18 28.08 17.52
N LEU A 297 9.26 27.09 16.63
CA LEU A 297 8.60 25.81 16.78
C LEU A 297 9.17 25.02 17.96
N SER A 298 10.49 24.98 18.14
CA SER A 298 11.17 24.32 19.26
C SER A 298 10.94 25.00 20.60
N LYS A 299 10.57 26.29 20.61
CA LYS A 299 10.17 26.98 21.84
C LYS A 299 8.78 26.56 22.29
N LYS A 300 7.85 26.32 21.36
CA LYS A 300 6.43 26.07 21.66
C LYS A 300 6.06 24.60 21.69
N TYR A 301 6.69 23.77 20.86
CA TYR A 301 6.29 22.39 20.62
C TYR A 301 7.43 21.39 20.81
N ASN A 302 7.07 20.17 21.18
CA ASN A 302 7.92 19.00 21.09
C ASN A 302 7.45 18.15 19.91
N PHE A 303 8.37 17.82 19.00
CA PHE A 303 8.09 17.00 17.82
C PHE A 303 8.75 15.63 17.93
N ARG A 304 8.12 14.63 17.33
CA ARG A 304 8.71 13.30 17.16
C ARG A 304 8.19 12.62 15.90
N ARG A 305 9.01 11.81 15.26
CA ARG A 305 8.61 10.96 14.14
C ARG A 305 8.27 9.58 14.68
N ASN A 306 6.99 9.23 14.67
CA ASN A 306 6.53 7.91 15.02
C ASN A 306 6.90 6.92 13.92
N ILE A 307 7.96 6.14 14.12
CA ILE A 307 8.50 5.25 13.08
C ILE A 307 7.62 4.01 12.84
N VAL A 308 6.78 3.65 13.81
CA VAL A 308 5.85 2.51 13.70
C VAL A 308 4.61 2.92 12.91
N ALA A 309 4.00 4.06 13.24
CA ALA A 309 2.85 4.59 12.49
C ALA A 309 3.26 5.32 11.19
N ASN A 310 4.55 5.58 10.98
CA ASN A 310 5.13 6.36 9.89
C ASN A 310 4.47 7.76 9.73
N ARG A 311 4.36 8.50 10.83
CA ARG A 311 3.82 9.87 10.85
C ARG A 311 4.60 10.76 11.81
N ILE A 312 4.47 12.07 11.65
CA ILE A 312 5.02 13.03 12.60
C ILE A 312 3.95 13.39 13.61
N GLU A 313 4.34 13.44 14.87
CA GLU A 313 3.48 13.83 15.97
C GLU A 313 4.09 15.02 16.70
N TYR A 314 3.25 15.85 17.29
CA TYR A 314 3.68 16.99 18.07
C TYR A 314 2.78 17.21 19.28
N LYS A 315 3.32 17.91 20.27
CA LYS A 315 2.57 18.42 21.42
C LYS A 315 3.11 19.79 21.81
N GLU A 316 2.30 20.60 22.48
CA GLU A 316 2.81 21.79 23.16
C GLU A 316 3.82 21.39 24.25
N LYS A 317 4.74 22.29 24.60
CA LYS A 317 5.77 22.01 25.63
C LYS A 317 5.17 21.54 26.95
N ASP A 318 4.10 22.20 27.37
CA ASP A 318 3.36 21.90 28.60
C ASP A 318 2.19 20.93 28.35
N GLY A 319 2.07 20.41 27.12
CA GLY A 319 1.02 19.48 26.72
C GLY A 319 1.30 18.06 27.19
N ASN A 320 0.22 17.34 27.52
CA ASN A 320 0.28 15.96 28.00
C ASN A 320 0.22 14.91 26.87
N HIS A 321 -0.30 15.25 25.68
CA HIS A 321 -0.57 14.28 24.63
C HIS A 321 -0.01 14.72 23.28
N PHE A 322 0.66 13.78 22.61
CA PHE A 322 1.08 13.94 21.21
C PHE A 322 -0.10 13.70 20.27
N THR A 323 -0.25 14.57 19.28
CA THR A 323 -1.25 14.46 18.21
C THR A 323 -0.56 14.42 16.85
N GLU A 324 -1.26 13.89 15.85
CA GLU A 324 -0.74 13.84 14.49
C GLU A 324 -0.56 15.24 13.91
N LEU A 325 0.59 15.46 13.28
CA LEU A 325 0.91 16.74 12.66
C LEU A 325 0.11 16.95 11.40
N ILE A 326 -0.65 18.05 11.37
CA ILE A 326 -1.19 18.65 10.15
C ILE A 326 -0.28 19.83 9.80
N ILE A 327 0.59 19.65 8.80
CA ILE A 327 1.64 20.62 8.49
C ILE A 327 1.09 22.01 8.11
N ASP A 328 -0.07 22.06 7.48
CA ASP A 328 -0.74 23.30 7.07
C ASP A 328 -1.10 24.20 8.27
N ASN A 329 -1.43 23.60 9.42
CA ASN A 329 -1.74 24.35 10.64
C ASN A 329 -0.50 25.11 11.14
N LEU A 330 0.66 24.45 11.18
CA LEU A 330 1.91 25.09 11.57
C LEU A 330 2.39 26.11 10.55
N PHE A 331 2.17 25.83 9.25
CA PHE A 331 2.48 26.78 8.20
C PHE A 331 1.71 28.09 8.40
N ILE A 332 0.38 28.03 8.59
CA ILE A 332 -0.45 29.22 8.85
C ILE A 332 -0.02 29.93 10.13
N GLU A 333 0.31 29.20 11.20
CA GLU A 333 0.79 29.78 12.45
C GLU A 333 2.09 30.58 12.24
N LEU A 334 3.06 30.01 11.52
CA LEU A 334 4.33 30.65 11.21
C LEU A 334 4.14 31.92 10.37
N GLN A 335 3.23 31.90 9.37
CA GLN A 335 2.89 33.09 8.60
C GLN A 335 2.31 34.20 9.48
N LYS A 336 1.39 33.87 10.41
CA LYS A 336 0.81 34.83 11.36
C LYS A 336 1.84 35.44 12.31
N LYS A 337 2.97 34.76 12.53
CA LYS A 337 4.10 35.25 13.34
C LYS A 337 5.18 35.96 12.51
N GLY A 338 4.93 36.21 11.22
CA GLY A 338 5.87 36.89 10.34
C GLY A 338 7.03 36.02 9.84
N ILE A 339 7.03 34.72 10.16
CA ILE A 339 8.05 33.78 9.70
C ILE A 339 7.64 33.26 8.31
N LYS A 340 8.15 33.91 7.26
CA LYS A 340 7.80 33.65 5.85
C LYS A 340 8.48 32.39 5.28
N ILE A 341 8.39 31.26 5.97
CA ILE A 341 8.88 29.98 5.44
C ILE A 341 7.89 29.43 4.40
N ALA A 342 8.38 28.99 3.24
CA ALA A 342 7.54 28.33 2.24
C ALA A 342 7.14 26.90 2.69
N LEU A 343 5.96 26.43 2.29
CA LEU A 343 5.43 25.13 2.74
C LEU A 343 6.35 23.95 2.40
N ASN A 344 6.96 23.94 1.22
CA ASN A 344 7.95 22.93 0.81
C ASN A 344 9.22 22.94 1.69
N ASN A 345 9.64 24.11 2.16
CA ASN A 345 10.76 24.26 3.09
C ASN A 345 10.36 23.75 4.47
N LEU A 346 9.14 24.05 4.92
CA LEU A 346 8.60 23.48 6.15
C LEU A 346 8.50 21.95 6.05
N GLU A 347 8.01 21.39 4.94
CA GLU A 347 8.02 19.94 4.70
C GLU A 347 9.44 19.36 4.75
N SER A 348 10.40 20.05 4.15
CA SER A 348 11.80 19.62 4.13
C SER A 348 12.41 19.63 5.54
N LEU A 349 12.11 20.66 6.33
CA LEU A 349 12.50 20.76 7.73
C LEU A 349 11.97 19.55 8.53
N PHE A 350 10.71 19.18 8.32
CA PHE A 350 10.08 18.05 9.03
C PHE A 350 10.53 16.67 8.54
N ARG A 351 11.02 16.56 7.30
CA ARG A 351 11.68 15.36 6.78
C ARG A 351 13.15 15.23 7.19
N SER A 352 13.76 16.31 7.69
CA SER A 352 15.16 16.32 8.10
C SER A 352 15.39 15.64 9.47
N SER A 353 16.64 15.66 9.93
CA SER A 353 17.07 15.21 11.27
C SER A 353 16.63 16.12 12.42
N TYR A 354 15.99 17.25 12.11
CA TYR A 354 15.34 18.13 13.08
C TYR A 354 14.27 17.37 13.89
N ILE A 355 13.46 16.54 13.21
CA ILE A 355 12.49 15.67 13.87
C ILE A 355 13.18 14.36 14.28
N LYS A 356 13.22 14.09 15.59
CA LYS A 356 13.79 12.86 16.14
C LYS A 356 12.82 11.69 15.99
N ASP A 357 13.36 10.53 15.64
CA ASP A 357 12.61 9.30 15.57
C ASP A 357 12.19 8.84 16.98
N PHE A 358 10.99 8.31 17.08
CA PHE A 358 10.40 7.78 18.28
C PHE A 358 9.70 6.46 17.95
N ASP A 359 10.08 5.43 18.70
CA ASP A 359 9.44 4.13 18.64
C ASP A 359 8.47 4.00 19.82
N PRO A 360 7.14 4.06 19.58
CA PRO A 360 6.14 3.96 20.64
C PRO A 360 6.16 2.62 21.37
N LEU A 361 6.56 1.53 20.71
CA LEU A 361 6.59 0.20 21.34
C LEU A 361 7.80 0.09 22.26
N ILE A 362 8.99 0.41 21.75
CA ILE A 362 10.21 0.44 22.58
C ILE A 362 10.01 1.43 23.74
N GLY A 363 9.56 2.65 23.44
CA GLY A 363 9.33 3.68 24.45
C GLY A 363 8.30 3.28 25.51
N TYR A 364 7.32 2.44 25.20
CA TYR A 364 6.42 1.89 26.22
C TYR A 364 7.16 0.88 27.11
N PHE A 365 7.74 -0.18 26.52
CA PHE A 365 8.37 -1.26 27.30
C PHE A 365 9.60 -0.82 28.09
N THR A 366 10.37 0.16 27.62
CA THR A 366 11.54 0.68 28.34
C THR A 366 11.20 1.60 29.51
N ASN A 367 9.99 2.16 29.54
CA ASN A 367 9.54 3.09 30.59
C ASN A 367 8.58 2.44 31.60
N LEU A 368 8.33 1.13 31.48
CA LEU A 368 7.58 0.38 32.49
C LEU A 368 8.35 0.37 33.82
N PRO A 369 7.64 0.36 34.97
CA PRO A 369 8.29 0.16 36.25
C PRO A 369 8.98 -1.21 36.32
N ALA A 370 9.98 -1.33 37.18
CA ALA A 370 10.57 -2.64 37.47
C ALA A 370 9.51 -3.59 38.04
N TRP A 371 9.64 -4.87 37.73
CA TRP A 371 8.78 -5.90 38.29
C TRP A 371 8.87 -5.91 39.82
N ASP A 372 7.72 -5.98 40.49
CA ASP A 372 7.57 -5.88 41.94
C ASP A 372 7.67 -7.25 42.66
N GLY A 373 8.01 -8.32 41.94
CA GLY A 373 8.12 -9.68 42.47
C GLY A 373 6.79 -10.46 42.55
N VAL A 374 5.65 -9.83 42.23
CA VAL A 374 4.34 -10.49 42.23
C VAL A 374 4.02 -11.11 40.87
N ASP A 375 3.51 -12.34 40.83
CA ASP A 375 3.18 -13.02 39.57
C ASP A 375 1.89 -12.48 38.91
N HIS A 376 1.96 -11.26 38.36
CA HIS A 376 0.87 -10.57 37.67
C HIS A 376 0.37 -11.32 36.44
N ILE A 377 1.23 -12.05 35.73
CA ILE A 377 0.85 -12.85 34.57
C ILE A 377 -0.03 -14.02 35.02
N ALA A 378 0.37 -14.76 36.06
CA ALA A 378 -0.45 -15.84 36.60
C ALA A 378 -1.77 -15.32 37.20
N ASN A 379 -1.71 -14.18 37.91
CA ASN A 379 -2.91 -13.52 38.42
C ASN A 379 -3.88 -13.17 37.29
N PHE A 380 -3.41 -12.52 36.22
CA PHE A 380 -4.25 -12.20 35.07
C PHE A 380 -4.80 -13.45 34.36
N ALA A 381 -3.98 -14.48 34.20
CA ALA A 381 -4.39 -15.75 33.63
C ALA A 381 -5.46 -16.48 34.46
N SER A 382 -5.50 -16.28 35.78
CA SER A 382 -6.47 -16.92 36.68
C SER A 382 -7.93 -16.56 36.40
N TYR A 383 -8.17 -15.42 35.73
CA TYR A 383 -9.51 -14.99 35.31
C TYR A 383 -10.03 -15.76 34.09
N VAL A 384 -9.16 -16.54 33.43
CA VAL A 384 -9.53 -17.42 32.33
C VAL A 384 -9.74 -18.84 32.87
N ASN A 385 -10.97 -19.34 32.81
CA ASN A 385 -11.28 -20.71 33.21
C ASN A 385 -10.90 -21.68 32.08
N ALA A 386 -9.60 -21.96 31.96
CA ALA A 386 -9.06 -22.94 31.04
C ALA A 386 -9.19 -24.36 31.60
N LYS A 387 -9.45 -25.34 30.73
CA LYS A 387 -9.46 -26.77 31.12
C LYS A 387 -8.12 -27.24 31.68
N ASP A 388 -7.03 -26.71 31.14
CA ASP A 388 -5.66 -26.93 31.61
C ASP A 388 -5.03 -25.59 32.02
N LYS A 389 -5.17 -25.26 33.30
CA LYS A 389 -4.74 -23.97 33.85
C LYS A 389 -3.22 -23.84 33.92
N GLU A 390 -2.53 -24.91 34.28
CA GLU A 390 -1.06 -24.92 34.40
C GLU A 390 -0.42 -24.67 33.04
N ARG A 391 -0.86 -25.42 32.02
CA ARG A 391 -0.42 -25.24 30.64
C ARG A 391 -0.73 -23.84 30.12
N PHE A 392 -1.93 -23.32 30.41
CA PHE A 392 -2.32 -21.98 30.00
C PHE A 392 -1.36 -20.92 30.57
N VAL A 393 -1.15 -20.91 31.90
CA VAL A 393 -0.27 -19.95 32.57
C VAL A 393 1.16 -20.06 32.05
N HIS A 394 1.67 -21.29 31.92
CA HIS A 394 3.03 -21.57 31.45
C HIS A 394 3.30 -21.01 30.05
N HIS A 395 2.45 -21.36 29.08
CA HIS A 395 2.60 -20.85 27.72
C HIS A 395 2.27 -19.37 27.60
N PHE A 396 1.38 -18.84 28.43
CA PHE A 396 1.04 -17.42 28.43
C PHE A 396 2.21 -16.55 28.88
N LYS A 397 2.96 -16.95 29.93
CA LYS A 397 4.23 -16.31 30.33
C LYS A 397 5.22 -16.27 29.17
N LYS A 398 5.49 -17.42 28.55
CA LYS A 398 6.40 -17.52 27.39
C LYS A 398 5.92 -16.69 26.20
N TRP A 399 4.62 -16.69 25.93
CA TRP A 399 4.04 -15.92 24.82
C TRP A 399 4.15 -14.42 25.06
N LEU A 400 3.87 -13.91 26.27
CA LEU A 400 4.03 -12.50 26.61
C LEU A 400 5.49 -12.05 26.49
N ALA A 401 6.45 -12.81 27.02
CA ALA A 401 7.87 -12.50 26.89
C ALA A 401 8.30 -12.40 25.42
N ARG A 402 7.88 -13.36 24.57
CA ARG A 402 8.14 -13.32 23.12
C ARG A 402 7.41 -12.17 22.42
N SER A 403 6.22 -11.80 22.87
CA SER A 403 5.47 -10.66 22.34
C SER A 403 6.20 -9.35 22.61
N VAL A 404 6.71 -9.15 23.82
CA VAL A 404 7.58 -8.02 24.17
C VAL A 404 8.83 -8.03 23.29
N LYS A 405 9.54 -9.17 23.21
CA LYS A 405 10.77 -9.29 22.41
C LYS A 405 10.52 -8.95 20.94
N THR A 406 9.42 -9.41 20.36
CA THR A 406 9.03 -9.10 18.97
C THR A 406 8.81 -7.61 18.75
N ALA A 407 8.31 -6.89 19.75
CA ALA A 407 8.04 -5.47 19.63
C ALA A 407 9.32 -4.61 19.66
N ILE A 408 10.34 -5.05 20.40
CA ILE A 408 11.54 -4.26 20.71
C ILE A 408 12.82 -4.72 19.99
N ASP A 409 12.92 -5.99 19.58
CA ASP A 409 14.08 -6.55 18.89
C ASP A 409 13.76 -6.76 17.39
N PRO A 410 14.37 -5.98 16.47
CA PRO A 410 14.09 -6.08 15.04
C PRO A 410 14.51 -7.41 14.41
N ASN A 411 15.33 -8.23 15.10
CA ASN A 411 15.81 -9.52 14.59
C ASN A 411 15.00 -10.71 15.14
N PHE A 412 14.03 -10.46 16.02
CA PHE A 412 13.22 -11.51 16.64
C PHE A 412 11.75 -11.40 16.24
N PHE A 413 11.08 -12.55 16.17
CA PHE A 413 9.62 -12.58 16.02
C PHE A 413 9.01 -13.81 16.70
N ASN A 414 7.85 -13.61 17.31
CA ASN A 414 7.05 -14.67 17.90
C ASN A 414 6.33 -15.45 16.79
N LYS A 415 6.66 -16.73 16.63
CA LYS A 415 6.08 -17.61 15.61
C LYS A 415 4.68 -18.10 15.97
N GLN A 416 4.31 -18.06 17.25
CA GLN A 416 3.10 -18.68 17.77
C GLN A 416 1.97 -17.68 17.96
N ALA A 417 0.79 -18.06 17.49
CA ALA A 417 -0.48 -17.41 17.80
C ALA A 417 -1.11 -18.03 19.04
N PHE A 418 -1.53 -17.22 20.00
CA PHE A 418 -2.17 -17.68 21.24
C PHE A 418 -3.69 -17.64 21.08
N ILE A 419 -4.36 -18.80 21.06
CA ILE A 419 -5.77 -18.94 20.66
C ILE A 419 -6.63 -19.45 21.80
N LEU A 420 -7.68 -18.70 22.10
CA LEU A 420 -8.74 -19.12 23.01
C LEU A 420 -9.84 -19.86 22.24
N VAL A 421 -10.07 -21.13 22.59
CA VAL A 421 -11.12 -21.98 22.02
C VAL A 421 -12.26 -22.07 23.04
N GLY A 422 -13.40 -21.47 22.74
CA GLY A 422 -14.59 -21.57 23.59
C GLY A 422 -15.17 -22.98 23.57
N VAL A 423 -15.33 -23.59 24.73
CA VAL A 423 -16.02 -24.88 24.92
C VAL A 423 -17.17 -24.73 25.92
N GLY A 424 -18.38 -25.18 25.56
CA GLY A 424 -19.57 -25.18 26.44
C GLY A 424 -20.80 -24.40 25.94
N GLU A 425 -21.91 -24.48 26.69
CA GLU A 425 -23.21 -23.87 26.33
C GLU A 425 -23.18 -22.33 26.29
N GLN A 426 -22.24 -21.69 27.03
CA GLN A 426 -22.04 -20.24 27.04
C GLN A 426 -20.98 -19.76 26.03
N ASN A 427 -20.78 -20.50 24.93
CA ASN A 427 -19.76 -20.21 23.93
C ASN A 427 -19.91 -18.84 23.24
N GLN A 428 -21.12 -18.29 23.21
CA GLN A 428 -21.38 -16.94 22.69
C GLN A 428 -21.28 -15.89 23.82
N ASN A 429 -20.59 -14.77 23.56
CA ASN A 429 -20.39 -13.65 24.50
C ASN A 429 -19.53 -13.92 25.75
N SER A 430 -18.70 -14.97 25.78
CA SER A 430 -17.84 -15.26 26.95
C SER A 430 -16.67 -14.29 27.20
N GLY A 431 -16.59 -13.18 26.46
CA GLY A 431 -15.58 -12.12 26.68
C GLY A 431 -14.20 -12.36 26.08
N LYS A 432 -14.01 -13.45 25.32
CA LYS A 432 -12.71 -13.87 24.73
C LYS A 432 -12.05 -12.75 23.93
N THR A 433 -12.77 -12.18 22.98
CA THR A 433 -12.28 -11.09 22.15
C THR A 433 -11.92 -9.87 22.98
N THR A 434 -12.72 -9.54 24.00
CA THR A 434 -12.44 -8.41 24.90
C THR A 434 -11.22 -8.65 25.77
N TRP A 435 -10.99 -9.89 26.21
CA TRP A 435 -9.77 -10.29 26.91
C TRP A 435 -8.55 -10.16 26.00
N CYS A 436 -8.65 -10.59 24.74
CA CYS A 436 -7.58 -10.41 23.75
C CYS A 436 -7.27 -8.93 23.49
N ARG A 437 -8.29 -8.06 23.43
CA ARG A 437 -8.11 -6.61 23.28
C ARG A 437 -7.44 -5.99 24.51
N PHE A 438 -7.75 -6.48 25.71
CA PHE A 438 -7.19 -5.99 26.97
C PHE A 438 -5.68 -6.19 27.08
N LEU A 439 -5.12 -7.16 26.34
CA LEU A 439 -3.67 -7.32 26.21
C LEU A 439 -2.99 -6.09 25.59
N CYS A 440 -3.70 -5.24 24.84
CA CYS A 440 -3.11 -4.02 24.30
C CYS A 440 -3.17 -2.89 25.33
N PRO A 441 -2.02 -2.41 25.86
CA PRO A 441 -1.99 -1.35 26.86
C PRO A 441 -2.61 -0.05 26.34
N LYS A 442 -3.18 0.76 27.24
CA LYS A 442 -3.83 2.04 26.86
C LYS A 442 -2.92 2.98 26.06
N PRO A 443 -1.62 3.16 26.39
CA PRO A 443 -0.70 3.97 25.57
C PRO A 443 -0.52 3.43 24.15
N LEU A 444 -0.73 2.12 23.97
CA LEU A 444 -0.58 1.41 22.70
C LEU A 444 -1.91 1.10 22.00
N LYS A 445 -3.04 1.69 22.42
CA LYS A 445 -4.38 1.40 21.87
C LYS A 445 -4.53 1.53 20.35
N ASN A 446 -3.65 2.27 19.68
CA ASN A 446 -3.63 2.45 18.22
C ASN A 446 -2.74 1.42 17.50
N TYR A 447 -2.10 0.51 18.22
CA TYR A 447 -1.20 -0.54 17.73
C TYR A 447 -1.83 -1.93 17.90
N ILE A 448 -3.15 -2.01 17.82
CA ILE A 448 -3.89 -3.27 17.73
C ILE A 448 -4.72 -3.29 16.46
N LYS A 449 -4.69 -4.41 15.76
CA LYS A 449 -5.49 -4.64 14.55
C LYS A 449 -6.40 -5.85 14.75
N GLU A 450 -7.69 -5.66 14.45
CA GLU A 450 -8.67 -6.74 14.36
C GLU A 450 -8.62 -7.37 12.97
N ASN A 451 -8.30 -8.66 12.92
CA ASN A 451 -8.18 -9.50 11.73
C ASN A 451 -7.22 -8.96 10.65
N LEU A 452 -6.80 -9.86 9.76
CA LEU A 452 -6.00 -9.52 8.59
C LEU A 452 -6.75 -9.90 7.33
N GLY A 453 -6.68 -9.02 6.33
CA GLY A 453 -7.07 -9.37 4.98
C GLY A 453 -6.01 -10.26 4.31
N THR A 454 -6.27 -10.62 3.07
CA THR A 454 -5.33 -11.38 2.22
C THR A 454 -4.53 -10.50 1.25
N ASP A 455 -4.73 -9.19 1.33
CA ASP A 455 -4.15 -8.18 0.46
C ASP A 455 -2.70 -7.81 0.87
N LYS A 456 -2.04 -7.00 0.04
CA LYS A 456 -0.65 -6.59 0.31
C LYS A 456 -0.54 -5.62 1.49
N ASP A 457 -1.56 -4.80 1.75
CA ASP A 457 -1.54 -3.82 2.85
C ASP A 457 -1.66 -4.53 4.20
N SER A 458 -2.25 -5.74 4.23
CA SER A 458 -2.24 -6.62 5.41
C SER A 458 -0.84 -6.98 5.90
N ARG A 459 0.20 -6.97 5.04
CA ARG A 459 1.59 -7.17 5.48
C ARG A 459 2.17 -5.98 6.21
N ILE A 460 1.77 -4.76 5.85
CA ILE A 460 2.22 -3.53 6.55
C ILE A 460 1.73 -3.56 8.00
N ASN A 461 0.53 -4.09 8.24
CA ASN A 461 -0.02 -4.22 9.59
C ASN A 461 0.85 -5.07 10.53
N LEU A 462 1.68 -5.99 10.00
CA LEU A 462 2.63 -6.78 10.81
C LEU A 462 3.75 -5.92 11.42
N ALA A 463 4.09 -4.81 10.76
CA ALA A 463 5.11 -3.86 11.22
C ALA A 463 4.51 -2.70 12.02
N GLN A 464 3.23 -2.39 11.83
CA GLN A 464 2.58 -1.22 12.43
C GLN A 464 1.80 -1.51 13.72
N ASN A 465 1.66 -2.77 14.13
CA ASN A 465 0.88 -3.16 15.31
C ASN A 465 1.71 -3.99 16.28
N PHE A 466 1.41 -3.86 17.56
CA PHE A 466 1.90 -4.71 18.64
C PHE A 466 1.11 -6.02 18.72
N ILE A 467 -0.22 -5.94 18.59
CA ILE A 467 -1.11 -7.10 18.64
C ILE A 467 -1.95 -7.15 17.36
N ILE A 468 -2.06 -8.35 16.80
CA ILE A 468 -3.09 -8.67 15.82
C ILE A 468 -4.05 -9.64 16.47
N ASN A 469 -5.27 -9.19 16.71
CA ASN A 469 -6.35 -9.97 17.28
C ASN A 469 -7.09 -10.69 16.14
N LEU A 470 -7.01 -12.02 16.12
CA LEU A 470 -7.71 -12.89 15.21
C LEU A 470 -9.09 -13.20 15.80
N ASP A 471 -10.01 -12.27 15.59
CA ASP A 471 -11.38 -12.36 16.08
C ASP A 471 -12.22 -13.28 15.19
N GLU A 472 -13.04 -14.12 15.81
CA GLU A 472 -13.87 -15.12 15.14
C GLU A 472 -13.12 -15.98 14.10
N LEU A 473 -12.05 -16.67 14.51
CA LEU A 473 -11.27 -17.54 13.62
C LEU A 473 -12.12 -18.57 12.83
N ALA A 474 -13.26 -18.99 13.38
CA ALA A 474 -14.20 -19.90 12.73
C ALA A 474 -14.91 -19.30 11.50
N SER A 475 -15.04 -17.98 11.41
CA SER A 475 -15.69 -17.30 10.27
C SER A 475 -14.74 -17.08 9.09
N LEU A 476 -13.43 -17.30 9.30
CA LEU A 476 -12.42 -17.19 8.26
C LEU A 476 -12.51 -18.36 7.27
N TYR A 477 -12.42 -18.04 5.98
CA TYR A 477 -12.33 -19.04 4.93
C TYR A 477 -11.00 -19.80 5.03
N ALA A 478 -10.98 -21.06 4.58
CA ALA A 478 -9.77 -21.90 4.57
C ALA A 478 -8.55 -21.22 3.90
N LYS A 479 -8.79 -20.36 2.90
CA LYS A 479 -7.75 -19.56 2.23
C LYS A 479 -7.12 -18.51 3.15
N GLU A 480 -7.91 -17.90 4.04
CA GLU A 480 -7.47 -16.87 4.98
C GLU A 480 -6.66 -17.50 6.12
N VAL A 481 -7.10 -18.65 6.64
CA VAL A 481 -6.33 -19.44 7.62
C VAL A 481 -4.95 -19.83 7.06
N ASN A 482 -4.88 -20.21 5.78
CA ASN A 482 -3.60 -20.49 5.12
C ASN A 482 -2.74 -19.24 4.91
N ALA A 483 -3.35 -18.07 4.66
CA ALA A 483 -2.60 -16.81 4.58
C ALA A 483 -2.01 -16.42 5.95
N LEU A 484 -2.76 -16.61 7.04
CA LEU A 484 -2.27 -16.37 8.41
C LEU A 484 -1.02 -17.19 8.72
N LYS A 485 -0.96 -18.46 8.30
CA LYS A 485 0.24 -19.30 8.48
C LYS A 485 1.49 -18.72 7.81
N SER A 486 1.31 -18.13 6.63
CA SER A 486 2.38 -17.41 5.94
C SER A 486 2.81 -16.21 6.77
N TYR A 487 1.85 -15.40 7.26
CA TYR A 487 2.14 -14.23 8.09
C TYR A 487 2.86 -14.56 9.40
N PHE A 488 2.53 -15.69 10.04
CA PHE A 488 3.20 -16.16 11.25
C PHE A 488 4.71 -16.40 11.06
N SER A 489 5.12 -16.68 9.82
CA SER A 489 6.51 -16.98 9.46
C SER A 489 7.27 -15.78 8.88
N ILE A 490 6.63 -14.63 8.68
CA ILE A 490 7.29 -13.41 8.19
C ILE A 490 8.05 -12.75 9.34
N SER A 491 9.35 -12.51 9.15
CA SER A 491 10.21 -11.76 10.07
C SER A 491 10.39 -10.30 9.67
N GLN A 492 10.46 -10.03 8.36
CA GLN A 492 10.76 -8.72 7.79
C GLN A 492 9.76 -8.41 6.67
N ILE A 493 9.25 -7.19 6.67
CA ILE A 493 8.26 -6.69 5.73
C ILE A 493 8.98 -5.76 4.75
N LYS A 494 9.10 -6.17 3.48
CA LYS A 494 9.66 -5.34 2.42
C LYS A 494 8.53 -4.84 1.52
N GLU A 495 7.99 -3.68 1.85
CA GLU A 495 6.85 -3.10 1.15
C GLU A 495 7.04 -1.59 0.93
N ARG A 496 6.29 -1.05 -0.03
CA ARG A 496 6.20 0.40 -0.25
C ARG A 496 5.14 0.95 0.68
N LEU A 497 5.51 1.87 1.58
CA LEU A 497 4.52 2.59 2.35
C LEU A 497 3.60 3.42 1.43
N PRO A 498 2.33 3.64 1.80
CA PRO A 498 1.46 4.58 1.10
C PRO A 498 2.21 5.90 0.87
N TYR A 499 2.24 6.38 -0.38
CA TYR A 499 2.94 7.60 -0.79
C TYR A 499 4.48 7.59 -0.67
N GLY A 500 5.09 6.49 -0.19
CA GLY A 500 6.54 6.31 -0.21
C GLY A 500 7.08 6.27 -1.64
N LYS A 501 8.31 6.72 -1.89
CA LYS A 501 8.93 6.66 -3.24
C LYS A 501 9.68 5.36 -3.51
N ILE A 502 10.06 4.65 -2.45
CA ILE A 502 10.87 3.43 -2.47
C ILE A 502 10.24 2.36 -1.59
N ASN A 503 10.58 1.10 -1.85
CA ASN A 503 10.30 0.03 -0.92
C ASN A 503 11.22 0.19 0.30
N VAL A 504 10.64 0.08 1.48
CA VAL A 504 11.37 0.13 2.75
C VAL A 504 11.21 -1.22 3.43
N GLN A 505 12.22 -1.63 4.18
CA GLN A 505 12.19 -2.84 4.97
C GLN A 505 11.89 -2.48 6.42
N PHE A 506 10.86 -3.11 6.98
CA PHE A 506 10.45 -2.93 8.37
C PHE A 506 10.53 -4.28 9.09
N PRO A 507 10.99 -4.31 10.35
CA PRO A 507 10.87 -5.49 11.17
C PRO A 507 9.39 -5.75 11.48
N ARG A 508 9.02 -7.03 11.60
CA ARG A 508 7.74 -7.39 12.21
C ARG A 508 7.76 -7.00 13.68
N ARG A 509 6.66 -6.41 14.15
CA ARG A 509 6.49 -5.97 15.54
C ARG A 509 5.30 -6.62 16.24
N CYS A 510 4.43 -7.28 15.48
CA CYS A 510 3.22 -7.85 16.02
C CYS A 510 3.36 -9.29 16.53
N SER A 511 2.62 -9.60 17.58
CA SER A 511 2.27 -10.97 17.97
C SER A 511 0.78 -11.22 17.76
N PHE A 512 0.43 -12.50 17.58
CA PHE A 512 -0.93 -12.91 17.26
C PHE A 512 -1.61 -13.50 18.48
N VAL A 513 -2.80 -12.99 18.78
CA VAL A 513 -3.74 -13.58 19.73
C VAL A 513 -5.05 -13.78 18.99
N GLY A 514 -5.89 -14.74 19.39
CA GLY A 514 -7.15 -14.94 18.73
C GLY A 514 -8.17 -15.66 19.58
N SER A 515 -9.40 -15.68 19.10
CA SER A 515 -10.47 -16.45 19.72
C SER A 515 -11.36 -17.12 18.68
N THR A 516 -11.89 -18.29 19.05
CA THR A 516 -12.83 -19.06 18.23
C THR A 516 -13.90 -19.70 19.11
N ASN A 517 -15.09 -19.87 18.56
CA ASN A 517 -16.17 -20.66 19.16
C ASN A 517 -16.26 -22.06 18.55
N ASN A 518 -15.49 -22.33 17.50
CA ASN A 518 -15.42 -23.64 16.87
C ASN A 518 -14.18 -24.37 17.37
N SER A 519 -14.39 -25.57 17.91
CA SER A 519 -13.31 -26.48 18.29
C SER A 519 -12.53 -26.99 17.09
N GLU A 520 -13.14 -27.05 15.90
CA GLU A 520 -12.55 -27.58 14.67
C GLU A 520 -12.30 -26.44 13.66
N PHE A 521 -11.12 -25.82 13.72
CA PHE A 521 -10.77 -24.69 12.85
C PHE A 521 -9.41 -24.85 12.17
N LEU A 522 -8.63 -25.86 12.56
CA LEU A 522 -7.32 -26.13 11.98
C LEU A 522 -7.47 -27.07 10.79
N ASN A 523 -7.03 -26.66 9.61
CA ASN A 523 -7.14 -27.45 8.37
C ASN A 523 -5.77 -27.88 7.82
N ASP A 524 -4.75 -27.95 8.67
CA ASP A 524 -3.36 -28.07 8.23
C ASP A 524 -2.89 -29.52 8.01
N GLU A 525 -2.30 -29.76 6.84
CA GLU A 525 -1.62 -31.00 6.44
C GLU A 525 -0.13 -31.03 6.87
N THR A 526 0.46 -29.88 7.22
CA THR A 526 1.91 -29.70 7.48
C THR A 526 2.26 -29.46 8.95
N GLY A 527 1.30 -29.66 9.86
CA GLY A 527 1.45 -29.50 11.30
C GLY A 527 1.04 -28.11 11.79
N SER A 528 0.30 -28.07 12.88
CA SER A 528 -0.32 -26.85 13.42
C SER A 528 0.48 -26.22 14.57
N VAL A 529 1.77 -26.55 14.74
CA VAL A 529 2.68 -26.06 15.81
C VAL A 529 2.64 -24.54 16.06
N ARG A 530 2.26 -23.73 15.07
CA ARG A 530 2.17 -22.27 15.18
C ARG A 530 0.94 -21.80 15.95
N TRP A 531 -0.05 -22.66 16.15
CA TRP A 531 -1.25 -22.38 16.91
C TRP A 531 -1.06 -22.94 18.32
N LEU A 532 -1.06 -22.08 19.33
CA LEU A 532 -1.13 -22.48 20.73
C LEU A 532 -2.61 -22.38 21.14
N THR A 533 -3.29 -23.51 21.19
CA THR A 533 -4.74 -23.59 21.44
C THR A 533 -5.02 -23.92 22.89
N PHE A 534 -6.01 -23.24 23.47
CA PHE A 534 -6.45 -23.46 24.85
C PHE A 534 -7.98 -23.48 24.92
N GLU A 535 -8.53 -24.62 25.34
CA GLU A 535 -9.96 -24.76 25.61
C GLU A 535 -10.32 -24.03 26.90
N ILE A 536 -11.27 -23.10 26.80
CA ILE A 536 -11.74 -22.26 27.90
C ILE A 536 -13.27 -22.31 28.00
N GLU A 537 -13.77 -22.35 29.23
CA GLU A 537 -15.22 -22.41 29.51
C GLU A 537 -15.80 -21.01 29.69
N SER A 538 -15.10 -20.15 30.41
CA SER A 538 -15.57 -18.79 30.75
C SER A 538 -14.41 -17.86 31.09
N ILE A 539 -14.66 -16.54 31.04
CA ILE A 539 -13.73 -15.52 31.52
C ILE A 539 -14.44 -14.66 32.57
N ASN A 540 -13.80 -14.49 33.73
CA ASN A 540 -14.28 -13.59 34.77
C ASN A 540 -13.90 -12.14 34.44
N TRP A 541 -14.89 -11.31 34.10
CA TRP A 541 -14.72 -9.91 33.68
C TRP A 541 -14.11 -8.96 34.73
N ALA A 542 -13.99 -9.38 35.99
CA ALA A 542 -13.37 -8.60 37.05
C ALA A 542 -11.91 -8.19 36.72
N TYR A 543 -11.22 -8.92 35.85
CA TYR A 543 -9.88 -8.56 35.36
C TYR A 543 -9.82 -7.11 34.83
N SER A 544 -10.91 -6.62 34.21
CA SER A 544 -10.94 -5.29 33.59
C SER A 544 -10.79 -4.14 34.59
N LYS A 545 -11.06 -4.40 35.87
CA LYS A 545 -10.93 -3.44 36.98
C LYS A 545 -9.77 -3.76 37.91
N GLU A 546 -9.46 -5.04 38.07
CA GLU A 546 -8.49 -5.52 39.07
C GLU A 546 -7.07 -5.68 38.53
N ILE A 547 -6.93 -5.88 37.21
CA ILE A 547 -5.62 -6.07 36.59
C ILE A 547 -5.10 -4.75 36.02
N ASP A 548 -3.86 -4.44 36.41
CA ASP A 548 -3.04 -3.44 35.75
C ASP A 548 -2.16 -4.11 34.69
N ILE A 549 -2.50 -3.88 33.42
CA ILE A 549 -1.78 -4.48 32.29
C ILE A 549 -0.31 -4.04 32.22
N ASP A 550 0.03 -2.86 32.76
CA ASP A 550 1.40 -2.36 32.78
C ASP A 550 2.26 -3.22 33.71
N LYS A 551 1.71 -3.70 34.83
CA LYS A 551 2.40 -4.63 35.75
C LYS A 551 2.60 -6.01 35.14
N VAL A 552 1.61 -6.51 34.39
CA VAL A 552 1.74 -7.77 33.62
C VAL A 552 2.91 -7.68 32.64
N TYR A 553 3.03 -6.56 31.91
CA TYR A 553 4.15 -6.36 31.00
C TYR A 553 5.48 -6.05 31.71
N SER A 554 5.46 -5.45 32.89
CA SER A 554 6.66 -5.26 33.72
C SER A 554 7.27 -6.61 34.10
N GLN A 555 6.44 -7.58 34.49
CA GLN A 555 6.88 -8.96 34.69
C GLN A 555 7.36 -9.62 33.39
N ALA A 556 6.67 -9.43 32.27
CA ALA A 556 7.09 -10.02 30.98
C ALA A 556 8.45 -9.48 30.50
N VAL A 557 8.74 -8.19 30.73
CA VAL A 557 10.05 -7.57 30.46
C VAL A 557 11.11 -8.13 31.40
N HIS A 558 10.79 -8.36 32.67
CA HIS A 558 11.72 -9.01 33.60
C HIS A 558 12.07 -10.43 33.14
N LEU A 559 11.06 -11.26 32.86
CA LEU A 559 11.25 -12.63 32.36
C LEU A 559 12.07 -12.69 31.07
N LEU A 560 11.95 -11.69 30.18
CA LEU A 560 12.73 -11.62 28.96
C LEU A 560 14.25 -11.41 29.22
N ASN A 561 14.60 -10.77 30.33
CA ASN A 561 15.99 -10.48 30.71
C ASN A 561 16.54 -11.49 31.74
N ASP A 562 15.70 -12.39 32.24
CA ASP A 562 16.09 -13.46 33.16
C ASP A 562 16.81 -14.58 32.39
N PRO A 563 18.09 -14.86 32.67
CA PRO A 563 18.84 -15.91 31.99
C PRO A 563 18.29 -17.32 32.25
N ASP A 564 17.55 -17.52 33.35
CA ASP A 564 17.00 -18.83 33.73
C ASP A 564 15.61 -19.08 33.11
N PHE A 565 15.04 -18.08 32.43
CA PHE A 565 13.73 -18.20 31.78
C PHE A 565 13.82 -18.51 30.28
N GLU A 566 13.57 -19.77 29.90
CA GLU A 566 13.46 -20.15 28.49
C GLU A 566 12.10 -19.75 27.91
N TYR A 567 12.07 -18.63 27.19
CA TYR A 567 10.85 -18.12 26.54
C TYR A 567 10.51 -18.84 25.23
N ASN A 568 11.43 -19.58 24.60
CA ASN A 568 11.08 -20.41 23.44
C ASN A 568 10.36 -21.69 23.89
N LEU A 569 9.66 -22.30 22.93
CA LEU A 569 9.05 -23.60 23.18
C LEU A 569 10.10 -24.69 23.13
N THR A 570 10.15 -25.53 24.16
CA THR A 570 11.00 -26.73 24.16
C THR A 570 10.50 -27.75 23.14
N ILE A 571 11.31 -28.78 22.87
CA ILE A 571 10.91 -29.86 21.97
C ILE A 571 9.72 -30.63 22.54
N GLU A 572 9.67 -30.87 23.86
CA GLU A 572 8.52 -31.52 24.49
C GLU A 572 7.25 -30.68 24.34
N GLU A 573 7.33 -29.37 24.61
CA GLU A 573 6.21 -28.45 24.50
C GLU A 573 5.65 -28.35 23.07
N GLN A 574 6.54 -28.42 22.06
CA GLN A 574 6.11 -28.44 20.66
C GLN A 574 5.35 -29.75 20.33
N LYS A 575 5.86 -30.90 20.80
CA LYS A 575 5.19 -32.20 20.61
C LYS A 575 3.84 -32.24 21.32
N GLU A 576 3.78 -31.74 22.55
CA GLU A 576 2.54 -31.64 23.33
C GLU A 576 1.52 -30.74 22.61
N ASN A 577 1.95 -29.58 22.13
CA ASN A 577 1.08 -28.68 21.37
C ASN A 577 0.54 -29.33 20.08
N ASP A 578 1.37 -30.09 19.37
CA ASP A 578 0.92 -30.83 18.18
C ASP A 578 -0.13 -31.90 18.53
N LEU A 579 0.03 -32.61 19.64
CA LEU A 579 -0.96 -33.58 20.11
C LEU A 579 -2.31 -32.93 20.45
N ILE A 580 -2.28 -31.76 21.09
CA ILE A 580 -3.50 -31.01 21.42
C ILE A 580 -4.16 -30.47 20.16
N ASN A 581 -3.38 -29.88 19.25
CA ASN A 581 -3.91 -29.34 18.00
C ASN A 581 -4.56 -30.39 17.10
N LYS A 582 -4.19 -31.68 17.20
CA LYS A 582 -4.90 -32.76 16.50
C LYS A 582 -6.39 -32.85 16.85
N LYS A 583 -6.77 -32.48 18.09
CA LYS A 583 -8.17 -32.44 18.52
C LYS A 583 -8.98 -31.31 17.87
N HIS A 584 -8.28 -30.29 17.37
CA HIS A 584 -8.87 -29.11 16.75
C HIS A 584 -8.80 -29.12 15.22
N GLN A 585 -8.35 -30.25 14.65
CA GLN A 585 -8.22 -30.42 13.21
C GLN A 585 -9.58 -30.78 12.59
N LEU A 586 -9.96 -30.04 11.56
CA LEU A 586 -11.10 -30.36 10.72
C LEU A 586 -10.75 -31.57 9.85
N LEU A 587 -11.38 -32.70 10.12
CA LEU A 587 -11.29 -33.87 9.24
C LEU A 587 -12.16 -33.62 8.01
N SER A 588 -11.62 -33.86 6.82
CA SER A 588 -12.44 -33.83 5.60
C SER A 588 -13.20 -35.14 5.43
N GLU A 589 -14.23 -35.17 4.58
CA GLU A 589 -14.97 -36.38 4.20
C GLU A 589 -14.01 -37.51 3.77
N GLU A 590 -12.94 -37.17 3.04
CA GLU A 590 -11.91 -38.16 2.67
C GLU A 590 -11.24 -38.80 3.91
N HIS A 591 -10.95 -38.02 4.95
CA HIS A 591 -10.32 -38.55 6.16
C HIS A 591 -11.23 -39.53 6.88
N GLU A 592 -12.50 -39.15 7.07
CA GLU A 592 -13.50 -40.00 7.73
C GLU A 592 -13.70 -41.30 6.96
N LEU A 593 -13.84 -41.22 5.63
CA LEU A 593 -14.02 -42.39 4.77
C LEU A 593 -12.78 -43.28 4.77
N ILE A 594 -11.57 -42.72 4.68
CA ILE A 594 -10.34 -43.51 4.78
C ILE A 594 -10.27 -44.23 6.13
N GLN A 595 -10.55 -43.54 7.23
CA GLN A 595 -10.55 -44.17 8.56
C GLN A 595 -11.64 -45.23 8.72
N LYS A 596 -12.78 -45.10 8.02
CA LYS A 596 -13.86 -46.10 8.02
C LYS A 596 -13.47 -47.38 7.26
N TYR A 597 -12.83 -47.24 6.09
CA TYR A 597 -12.61 -48.36 5.17
C TYR A 597 -11.19 -48.94 5.20
N PHE A 598 -10.20 -48.24 5.75
CA PHE A 598 -8.80 -48.66 5.67
C PHE A 598 -7.99 -48.44 6.95
N GLU A 599 -6.94 -49.24 7.11
CA GLU A 599 -5.90 -49.13 8.12
C GLU A 599 -4.52 -49.06 7.46
N PRO A 600 -3.55 -48.31 8.04
CA PRO A 600 -2.18 -48.33 7.58
C PRO A 600 -1.58 -49.73 7.76
N SER A 601 -0.80 -50.19 6.78
CA SER A 601 -0.11 -51.48 6.82
C SER A 601 1.29 -51.35 6.21
N GLU A 602 2.08 -52.42 6.32
CA GLU A 602 3.44 -52.49 5.79
C GLU A 602 3.55 -53.54 4.70
N LYS A 603 4.62 -53.46 3.90
CA LYS A 603 4.89 -54.43 2.84
C LYS A 603 5.12 -55.82 3.45
N GLY A 604 4.35 -56.81 2.99
CA GLY A 604 4.49 -58.20 3.44
C GLY A 604 3.65 -58.57 4.67
N MET A 605 2.90 -57.62 5.26
CA MET A 605 1.93 -57.93 6.32
C MET A 605 0.70 -58.65 5.75
N PRO A 606 0.03 -59.53 6.53
CA PRO A 606 -1.20 -60.20 6.12
C PRO A 606 -2.27 -59.20 5.66
N GLU A 607 -2.91 -59.50 4.52
CA GLU A 607 -3.98 -58.68 3.91
C GLU A 607 -3.55 -57.25 3.51
N SER A 608 -2.26 -56.93 3.57
CA SER A 608 -1.69 -55.67 3.08
C SER A 608 -1.68 -55.63 1.55
N LYS A 609 -2.30 -54.60 0.99
CA LYS A 609 -2.35 -54.36 -0.45
C LYS A 609 -1.65 -53.05 -0.77
N PHE A 610 -0.84 -53.06 -1.83
CA PHE A 610 -0.31 -51.82 -2.39
C PHE A 610 -1.40 -51.15 -3.22
N MET A 611 -1.80 -49.94 -2.84
CA MET A 611 -2.86 -49.19 -3.52
C MET A 611 -2.43 -47.76 -3.79
N THR A 612 -2.70 -47.24 -4.98
CA THR A 612 -2.51 -45.83 -5.27
C THR A 612 -3.65 -45.00 -4.66
N ALA A 613 -3.45 -43.69 -4.51
CA ALA A 613 -4.52 -42.80 -4.06
C ALA A 613 -5.76 -42.85 -4.98
N THR A 614 -5.57 -43.16 -6.27
CA THR A 614 -6.65 -43.35 -7.24
C THR A 614 -7.41 -44.64 -6.99
N ASP A 615 -6.72 -45.74 -6.65
CA ASP A 615 -7.36 -47.02 -6.34
C ASP A 615 -8.20 -46.92 -5.08
N ILE A 616 -7.65 -46.27 -4.05
CA ILE A 616 -8.34 -46.01 -2.78
C ILE A 616 -9.57 -45.14 -3.01
N MET A 617 -9.45 -44.08 -3.80
CA MET A 617 -10.58 -43.20 -4.15
C MET A 617 -11.69 -43.99 -4.84
N LYS A 618 -11.36 -44.86 -5.80
CA LYS A 618 -12.35 -45.67 -6.53
C LYS A 618 -13.11 -46.60 -5.59
N ILE A 619 -12.40 -47.33 -4.73
CA ILE A 619 -13.04 -48.23 -3.76
C ILE A 619 -14.01 -47.44 -2.88
N ILE A 620 -13.58 -46.32 -2.29
CA ILE A 620 -14.48 -45.51 -1.44
C ILE A 620 -15.69 -45.01 -2.24
N GLN A 621 -15.51 -44.63 -3.50
CA GLN A 621 -16.62 -44.20 -4.35
C GLN A 621 -17.61 -45.35 -4.61
N ASP A 622 -17.11 -46.55 -4.87
CA ASP A 622 -17.94 -47.73 -5.09
C ASP A 622 -18.70 -48.09 -3.79
N GLU A 623 -18.02 -48.12 -2.63
CA GLU A 623 -18.65 -48.44 -1.32
C GLU A 623 -19.68 -47.42 -0.84
N THR A 624 -19.60 -46.19 -1.34
CA THR A 624 -20.52 -45.10 -0.99
C THR A 624 -21.59 -44.86 -2.05
N GLY A 625 -21.65 -45.70 -3.09
CA GLY A 625 -22.60 -45.55 -4.20
C GLY A 625 -22.41 -44.24 -4.99
N HIS A 626 -21.17 -43.75 -5.08
CA HIS A 626 -20.79 -42.48 -5.69
C HIS A 626 -21.47 -41.24 -5.10
N THR A 627 -21.95 -41.33 -3.85
CA THR A 627 -22.61 -40.21 -3.16
C THR A 627 -21.66 -39.02 -2.96
N PHE A 628 -20.37 -39.28 -2.78
CA PHE A 628 -19.35 -38.25 -2.51
C PHE A 628 -18.47 -37.96 -3.74
N LYS A 629 -18.22 -36.67 -4.02
CA LYS A 629 -17.30 -36.22 -5.07
C LYS A 629 -15.86 -36.17 -4.54
N LEU A 630 -15.20 -37.33 -4.51
CA LEU A 630 -13.81 -37.47 -4.07
C LEU A 630 -12.80 -37.06 -5.14
N SER A 631 -11.61 -36.65 -4.70
CA SER A 631 -10.47 -36.35 -5.56
C SER A 631 -9.26 -37.16 -5.13
N HIS A 632 -8.60 -37.85 -6.07
CA HIS A 632 -7.40 -38.64 -5.78
C HIS A 632 -6.28 -37.80 -5.12
N VAL A 633 -6.22 -36.50 -5.43
CA VAL A 633 -5.28 -35.56 -4.79
C VAL A 633 -5.63 -35.36 -3.32
N LYS A 634 -6.92 -35.17 -2.99
CA LYS A 634 -7.38 -35.01 -1.60
C LYS A 634 -7.27 -36.30 -0.81
N VAL A 635 -7.60 -37.44 -1.41
CA VAL A 635 -7.40 -38.78 -0.82
C VAL A 635 -5.92 -39.02 -0.50
N GLY A 636 -5.02 -38.71 -1.45
CA GLY A 636 -3.58 -38.80 -1.22
C GLY A 636 -3.07 -37.93 -0.07
N LYS A 637 -3.63 -36.72 0.08
CA LYS A 637 -3.33 -35.81 1.20
C LYS A 637 -3.85 -36.35 2.53
N ALA A 638 -5.09 -36.84 2.55
CA ALA A 638 -5.72 -37.41 3.73
C ALA A 638 -4.99 -38.66 4.24
N LEU A 639 -4.55 -39.55 3.34
CA LEU A 639 -3.72 -40.71 3.70
C LEU A 639 -2.44 -40.30 4.42
N LYS A 640 -1.71 -39.33 3.87
CA LYS A 640 -0.48 -38.83 4.49
C LYS A 640 -0.76 -38.21 5.87
N PHE A 641 -1.83 -37.45 6.00
CA PHE A 641 -2.26 -36.84 7.26
C PHE A 641 -2.60 -37.89 8.32
N LEU A 642 -3.28 -38.97 7.93
CA LEU A 642 -3.65 -40.08 8.80
C LEU A 642 -2.47 -41.00 9.15
N GLY A 643 -1.26 -40.68 8.71
CA GLY A 643 -0.03 -41.41 9.03
C GLY A 643 0.28 -42.59 8.10
N PHE A 644 -0.38 -42.71 6.96
CA PHE A 644 -0.05 -43.73 5.97
C PHE A 644 1.28 -43.41 5.28
N ILE A 645 2.20 -44.38 5.27
CA ILE A 645 3.54 -44.22 4.70
C ILE A 645 3.49 -44.43 3.19
N GLN A 646 3.91 -43.43 2.42
CA GLN A 646 4.00 -43.54 0.97
C GLN A 646 5.18 -44.43 0.57
N SER A 647 4.91 -45.43 -0.26
CA SER A 647 5.91 -46.32 -0.87
C SER A 647 5.94 -46.17 -2.39
N GLN A 648 7.03 -46.62 -2.98
CA GLN A 648 7.21 -46.72 -4.42
C GLN A 648 7.07 -48.18 -4.84
N SER A 649 6.44 -48.42 -5.99
CA SER A 649 6.37 -49.71 -6.67
C SER A 649 6.52 -49.48 -8.18
N TYR A 650 6.54 -50.55 -8.96
CA TYR A 650 6.53 -50.50 -10.42
C TYR A 650 5.25 -51.15 -10.93
N ASN A 651 4.64 -50.59 -11.96
CA ASN A 651 3.53 -51.24 -12.66
C ASN A 651 4.05 -52.32 -13.62
N ASP A 652 3.13 -53.09 -14.20
CA ASP A 652 3.45 -54.20 -15.12
C ASP A 652 4.24 -53.76 -16.37
N ASN A 653 4.18 -52.48 -16.72
CA ASN A 653 4.91 -51.86 -17.83
C ASN A 653 6.26 -51.26 -17.41
N GLY A 654 6.71 -51.48 -16.17
CA GLY A 654 8.00 -51.00 -15.65
C GLY A 654 8.04 -49.51 -15.27
N TYR A 655 6.91 -48.80 -15.28
CA TYR A 655 6.85 -47.41 -14.81
C TYR A 655 6.72 -47.34 -13.29
N GLN A 656 7.45 -46.42 -12.68
CA GLN A 656 7.40 -46.18 -11.25
C GLN A 656 6.05 -45.55 -10.84
N ILE A 657 5.40 -46.15 -9.86
CA ILE A 657 4.14 -45.69 -9.27
C ILE A 657 4.31 -45.42 -7.77
N LYS A 658 3.62 -44.40 -7.27
CA LYS A 658 3.58 -44.06 -5.84
C LYS A 658 2.24 -44.49 -5.25
N GLY A 659 2.29 -45.18 -4.12
CA GLY A 659 1.11 -45.72 -3.45
C GLY A 659 1.37 -45.98 -1.98
N TYR A 660 0.46 -46.69 -1.34
CA TYR A 660 0.44 -46.95 0.10
C TYR A 660 0.20 -48.43 0.32
N TYR A 661 0.86 -49.01 1.31
CA TYR A 661 0.49 -50.33 1.82
C TYR A 661 -0.62 -50.14 2.83
N ILE A 662 -1.79 -50.69 2.53
CA ILE A 662 -3.00 -50.51 3.33
C ILE A 662 -3.74 -51.82 3.50
N LYS A 663 -4.49 -51.93 4.59
CA LYS A 663 -5.40 -53.04 4.86
C LYS A 663 -6.84 -52.54 4.83
N PRO A 664 -7.73 -53.11 3.99
CA PRO A 664 -9.16 -52.82 4.08
C PRO A 664 -9.73 -53.30 5.42
N LYS A 665 -10.55 -52.48 6.07
CA LYS A 665 -11.30 -52.87 7.26
C LYS A 665 -12.47 -53.74 6.84
N THR A 666 -12.55 -54.95 7.38
CA THR A 666 -13.73 -55.81 7.22
C THR A 666 -14.77 -55.43 8.29
N GLU A 667 -16.00 -55.14 7.87
CA GLU A 667 -17.11 -55.09 8.83
C GLU A 667 -17.40 -56.50 9.36
N ASN A 668 -17.75 -56.61 10.64
CA ASN A 668 -18.17 -57.82 11.33
C ASN A 668 -19.54 -58.36 10.85
N SER A 669 -19.88 -58.19 9.57
CA SER A 669 -21.15 -58.61 8.99
C SER A 669 -21.02 -58.98 7.52
N GLY A 670 -20.19 -59.99 7.22
CA GLY A 670 -20.51 -61.05 6.25
C GLY A 670 -21.09 -60.71 4.87
N LYS A 671 -20.89 -59.51 4.32
CA LYS A 671 -21.19 -59.16 2.93
C LYS A 671 -20.17 -58.14 2.42
N PRO A 672 -19.62 -58.33 1.20
CA PRO A 672 -18.97 -57.23 0.50
C PRO A 672 -20.05 -56.21 0.12
N PHE A 673 -19.69 -54.93 0.18
CA PHE A 673 -20.54 -53.78 -0.11
C PHE A 673 -21.27 -53.90 -1.47
#